data_AF-A0A2J6IFH9-F1
#
_entry.id   AF-A0A2J6IFH9-F1
#
_cell.length_a   1.000
_cell.length_b   1.000
_cell.length_c   1.000
_cell.angle_alpha   90.00
_cell.angle_beta   90.00
_cell.angle_gamma   90.00
#
_symmetry.space_group_name_H-M   'P 1'
#
loop_
_entity.id
_entity.type
_entity.pdbx_description
1 polymer ?
#
loop_
_entity_poly.entity_id
_entity_poly.type
_entity_poly.pdbx_seq_one_letter_code
_entity_poly.pdbx_strand_id
1 'polypeptide(L)'
;MFIISANMVFSQQAKTYDEAIIMADKKFEANQFLDAKAYYQMALRFKAEDDYAKTQINKIVEEMSSRMDKEDKYLEIIMLADKLLEQNKLDEAKAEYAKAMAVIAGDEYAKEQIDKIETTQKNEKENLENFNKLISLGQQNIADNNYDEAINNFKKAGKIFPDNKQPKQLIEDAKVARSDFQSKSEIYNQEVEMANRYINVKNYVEALVHLKKALEIFPEEWAVQEEVKKYEPLAEKQIEYNKQIEIADELYVNKNYSAAKKAYTAATQLWPENSYTADMISRIDEQLGEKMANLEANYKTSIKAADSLFNIEEFDKASGEYNLALTLKPNETYPKTKLEEIDGIYAQRRAKMEEQYASIIANADNLFEEKKFNESQEKYNLALSIRPDDQYPKDGLVEIETQLNLIAEQQRIDEKFNMIMAAASSLVDNKQYPEAIAKYKEALLIKQDEFAFQRINEIENVIANAEKQKEIDAKYETEINLARRLLEEQNYADARKSFELAALTKPLENEPKEQIKNIDKILEERALQAEIDANYQKLIARSDSLIKLNEFEKGIAALNEALQLKPEDVFALNKLEEIKKQQIAYNKEQELLKQYEEAIKEADNFLANKEYSQAKASFNNALVSRPGDKYATQKVGEINIILQKMAAEIERKYNETIVKADNLFDVSNLSEAIVQYKIASSLKPEEAYPKTKIAEANSLIEEKLKLVRNEYNLAVADADKLYAAKIYDKAITAYQKADKIFPEEDYPEEMIKKITNLIETNAIVDVIKTKTPISSNTSEKTEFEPIRIDVRKSNYILVKAKNISGNEFKMIFGYGIGNAKNGGFVVSVPGDNESHDYIIRVGNQYKWFSEDNNWISIYPENGDIEISLLRISKSD
;
A
#
# COMPACT_ATOMS: atom_id res chain seq x y z
N MET A 1 -38.44 -10.50 44.55
CA MET A 1 -38.89 -9.71 45.72
C MET A 1 -40.37 -10.00 45.95
N PHE A 2 -40.66 -11.07 46.70
CA PHE A 2 -41.83 -11.21 47.59
C PHE A 2 -41.21 -11.43 48.97
N ILE A 3 -41.72 -10.67 49.94
CA ILE A 3 -41.10 -10.33 51.22
C ILE A 3 -41.89 -11.02 52.34
N ILE A 4 -41.18 -11.57 53.35
CA ILE A 4 -41.63 -11.89 54.73
C ILE A 4 -42.68 -13.03 54.83
N SER A 5 -42.40 -14.13 55.54
CA SER A 5 -42.22 -14.09 56.99
C SER A 5 -41.18 -15.07 57.52
N ALA A 6 -40.35 -14.52 58.42
CA ALA A 6 -39.56 -15.25 59.38
C ALA A 6 -40.43 -16.17 60.22
N ASN A 7 -40.14 -17.47 60.16
CA ASN A 7 -40.07 -18.37 61.31
C ASN A 7 -39.74 -19.77 60.78
N MET A 8 -38.52 -20.24 61.03
CA MET A 8 -38.22 -21.50 61.72
C MET A 8 -36.70 -21.68 61.78
N VAL A 9 -36.10 -20.93 62.71
CA VAL A 9 -34.85 -21.30 63.37
C VAL A 9 -35.11 -22.61 64.11
N PHE A 10 -34.42 -23.70 63.79
CA PHE A 10 -34.33 -24.82 64.75
C PHE A 10 -32.95 -25.50 64.82
N SER A 11 -32.09 -25.45 63.79
CA SER A 11 -30.87 -26.28 63.79
C SER A 11 -29.78 -25.92 64.81
N GLN A 12 -29.85 -24.76 65.47
CA GLN A 12 -28.83 -24.34 66.45
C GLN A 12 -28.93 -25.04 67.83
N GLN A 13 -29.87 -25.94 68.04
CA GLN A 13 -30.07 -26.57 69.36
C GLN A 13 -29.16 -27.77 69.63
N ALA A 14 -28.65 -28.46 68.60
CA ALA A 14 -27.75 -29.59 68.77
C ALA A 14 -26.30 -29.13 68.87
N LYS A 15 -25.63 -29.39 69.99
CA LYS A 15 -24.22 -29.01 70.22
C LYS A 15 -23.26 -30.20 70.08
N THR A 16 -23.79 -31.41 69.99
CA THR A 16 -23.01 -32.65 69.84
C THR A 16 -23.53 -33.49 68.68
N TYR A 17 -22.70 -34.43 68.19
CA TYR A 17 -23.11 -35.39 67.15
C TYR A 17 -24.34 -36.18 67.57
N ASP A 18 -24.37 -36.71 68.79
CA ASP A 18 -25.48 -37.52 69.31
C ASP A 18 -26.77 -36.70 69.40
N GLU A 19 -26.71 -35.44 69.87
CA GLU A 19 -27.86 -34.55 69.88
C GLU A 19 -28.37 -34.25 68.45
N ALA A 20 -27.47 -34.09 67.48
CA ALA A 20 -27.84 -33.84 66.09
C ALA A 20 -28.51 -35.06 65.47
N ILE A 21 -28.00 -36.27 65.71
CA ILE A 21 -28.62 -37.53 65.25
C ILE A 21 -29.99 -37.73 65.91
N ILE A 22 -30.10 -37.55 67.23
CA ILE A 22 -31.38 -37.71 67.94
C ILE A 22 -32.43 -36.71 67.41
N MET A 23 -32.05 -35.45 67.19
CA MET A 23 -32.95 -34.47 66.60
C MET A 23 -33.29 -34.81 65.15
N ALA A 24 -32.31 -35.27 64.36
CA ALA A 24 -32.50 -35.67 62.97
C ALA A 24 -33.47 -36.85 62.84
N ASP A 25 -33.25 -37.93 63.59
CA ASP A 25 -34.12 -39.11 63.66
C ASP A 25 -35.53 -38.70 64.10
N LYS A 26 -35.65 -37.88 65.14
CA LYS A 26 -36.96 -37.38 65.63
C LYS A 26 -37.70 -36.55 64.58
N LYS A 27 -37.00 -35.69 63.84
CA LYS A 27 -37.59 -34.89 62.75
C LYS A 27 -37.95 -35.75 61.55
N PHE A 28 -37.15 -36.78 61.27
CA PHE A 28 -37.40 -37.76 60.22
C PHE A 28 -38.67 -38.56 60.52
N GLU A 29 -38.81 -39.10 61.74
CA GLU A 29 -40.02 -39.78 62.22
C GLU A 29 -41.26 -38.86 62.21
N ALA A 30 -41.06 -37.56 62.46
CA ALA A 30 -42.11 -36.55 62.39
C ALA A 30 -42.46 -36.10 60.95
N ASN A 31 -41.89 -36.74 59.92
CA ASN A 31 -42.04 -36.39 58.49
C ASN A 31 -41.60 -34.95 58.14
N GLN A 32 -40.78 -34.30 58.98
CA GLN A 32 -40.22 -32.97 58.72
C GLN A 32 -38.89 -33.10 57.97
N PHE A 33 -38.94 -33.55 56.72
CA PHE A 33 -37.75 -34.00 55.97
C PHE A 33 -36.68 -32.93 55.73
N LEU A 34 -37.06 -31.69 55.48
CA LEU A 34 -36.10 -30.58 55.32
C LEU A 34 -35.32 -30.33 56.62
N ASP A 35 -36.02 -30.32 57.75
CA ASP A 35 -35.40 -30.16 59.07
C ASP A 35 -34.52 -31.38 59.41
N ALA A 36 -35.03 -32.59 59.17
CA ALA A 36 -34.29 -33.84 59.38
C ALA A 36 -32.99 -33.86 58.55
N LYS A 37 -33.07 -33.49 57.27
CA LYS A 37 -31.91 -33.41 56.36
C LYS A 37 -30.89 -32.40 56.87
N ALA A 38 -31.34 -31.24 57.34
CA ALA A 38 -30.47 -30.22 57.90
C ALA A 38 -29.73 -30.72 59.17
N TYR A 39 -30.41 -31.44 60.07
CA TYR A 39 -29.77 -32.03 61.25
C TYR A 39 -28.83 -33.20 60.91
N TYR A 40 -29.16 -34.07 59.94
CA TYR A 40 -28.21 -35.10 59.48
C TYR A 40 -26.98 -34.48 58.78
N GLN A 41 -27.17 -33.43 57.98
CA GLN A 41 -26.05 -32.68 57.40
C GLN A 41 -25.19 -32.02 58.48
N MET A 42 -25.81 -31.58 59.57
CA MET A 42 -25.10 -31.08 60.75
C MET A 42 -24.35 -32.19 61.49
N ALA A 43 -24.91 -33.39 61.62
CA ALA A 43 -24.21 -34.56 62.16
C ALA A 43 -22.99 -34.93 61.32
N LEU A 44 -23.08 -34.84 59.98
CA LEU A 44 -21.93 -35.01 59.08
C LEU A 44 -20.84 -33.93 59.23
N ARG A 45 -21.14 -32.78 59.85
CA ARG A 45 -20.08 -31.82 60.22
C ARG A 45 -19.27 -32.26 61.43
N PHE A 46 -19.88 -32.99 62.36
CA PHE A 46 -19.17 -33.57 63.51
C PHE A 46 -18.47 -34.89 63.16
N LYS A 47 -19.03 -35.66 62.22
CA LYS A 47 -18.48 -36.93 61.73
C LYS A 47 -18.78 -37.12 60.24
N ALA A 48 -17.87 -36.66 59.38
CA ALA A 48 -18.06 -36.59 57.92
C ALA A 48 -18.28 -37.94 57.24
N GLU A 49 -17.71 -39.01 57.79
CA GLU A 49 -17.82 -40.39 57.27
C GLU A 49 -18.88 -41.21 58.02
N ASP A 50 -19.91 -40.56 58.54
CA ASP A 50 -20.99 -41.26 59.18
C ASP A 50 -21.96 -41.88 58.17
N ASP A 51 -21.79 -43.18 57.93
CA ASP A 51 -22.62 -43.94 57.00
C ASP A 51 -24.11 -43.88 57.35
N TYR A 52 -24.44 -43.78 58.64
CA TYR A 52 -25.82 -43.63 59.10
C TYR A 52 -26.42 -42.31 58.61
N ALA A 53 -25.81 -41.16 58.92
CA ALA A 53 -26.30 -39.87 58.47
C ALA A 53 -26.33 -39.72 56.93
N LYS A 54 -25.33 -40.26 56.20
CA LYS A 54 -25.35 -40.29 54.71
C LYS A 54 -26.51 -41.12 54.17
N THR A 55 -26.71 -42.32 54.73
CA THR A 55 -27.81 -43.22 54.35
C THR A 55 -29.16 -42.58 54.64
N GLN A 56 -29.30 -41.90 55.79
CA GLN A 56 -30.53 -41.21 56.15
C GLN A 56 -30.78 -39.98 55.27
N ILE A 57 -29.75 -39.23 54.87
CA ILE A 57 -29.92 -38.14 53.89
C ILE A 57 -30.36 -38.69 52.53
N ASN A 58 -29.77 -39.80 52.08
CA ASN A 58 -30.19 -40.43 50.82
C ASN A 58 -31.62 -40.95 50.92
N LYS A 59 -31.99 -41.59 52.03
CA LYS A 59 -33.39 -41.96 52.30
C LYS A 59 -34.29 -40.74 52.33
N ILE A 60 -33.88 -39.64 52.94
CA ILE A 60 -34.66 -38.38 52.91
C ILE A 60 -34.77 -37.86 51.49
N VAL A 61 -33.71 -37.85 50.69
CA VAL A 61 -33.76 -37.40 49.30
C VAL A 61 -34.67 -38.30 48.49
N GLU A 62 -34.54 -39.61 48.64
CA GLU A 62 -35.38 -40.61 47.98
C GLU A 62 -36.84 -40.51 48.44
N GLU A 63 -37.07 -40.25 49.72
CA GLU A 63 -38.40 -40.12 50.32
C GLU A 63 -39.04 -38.76 49.97
N MET A 64 -38.26 -37.69 49.92
CA MET A 64 -38.66 -36.38 49.38
C MET A 64 -38.92 -36.46 47.88
N SER A 65 -38.10 -37.18 47.11
CA SER A 65 -38.32 -37.43 45.68
C SER A 65 -39.48 -38.39 45.41
N SER A 66 -39.81 -39.28 46.36
CA SER A 66 -41.01 -40.14 46.33
C SER A 66 -42.28 -39.41 46.76
N ARG A 67 -42.11 -38.28 47.47
CA ARG A 67 -43.17 -37.37 47.94
C ARG A 67 -43.30 -36.12 47.08
N MET A 68 -42.37 -35.86 46.16
CA MET A 68 -42.55 -34.92 45.06
C MET A 68 -43.65 -35.51 44.19
N ASP A 69 -44.78 -34.81 44.10
CA ASP A 69 -45.82 -35.20 43.19
C ASP A 69 -45.24 -35.20 41.76
N LYS A 70 -45.75 -36.08 40.91
CA LYS A 70 -45.28 -36.21 39.51
C LYS A 70 -45.25 -34.86 38.77
N GLU A 71 -46.09 -33.94 39.21
CA GLU A 71 -46.22 -32.57 38.73
C GLU A 71 -44.96 -31.72 39.00
N ASP A 72 -44.37 -31.78 40.20
CA ASP A 72 -43.15 -31.01 40.52
C ASP A 72 -41.92 -31.50 39.74
N LYS A 73 -41.78 -32.83 39.62
CA LYS A 73 -40.69 -33.44 38.85
C LYS A 73 -40.81 -33.12 37.35
N TYR A 74 -42.04 -33.08 36.84
CA TYR A 74 -42.32 -32.68 35.47
C TYR A 74 -41.93 -31.21 35.23
N LEU A 75 -42.31 -30.30 36.14
CA LEU A 75 -42.00 -28.87 36.03
C LEU A 75 -40.50 -28.59 35.99
N GLU A 76 -39.68 -29.26 36.79
CA GLU A 76 -38.23 -29.09 36.76
C GLU A 76 -37.61 -29.53 35.41
N ILE A 77 -38.08 -30.63 34.83
CA ILE A 77 -37.57 -31.15 33.54
C ILE A 77 -37.96 -30.22 32.40
N ILE A 78 -39.21 -29.75 32.38
CA ILE A 78 -39.68 -28.79 31.36
C ILE A 78 -38.91 -27.47 31.45
N MET A 79 -38.70 -26.93 32.64
CA MET A 79 -37.91 -25.70 32.81
C MET A 79 -36.48 -25.85 32.26
N LEU A 80 -35.86 -27.02 32.42
CA LEU A 80 -34.54 -27.30 31.83
C LEU A 80 -34.62 -27.45 30.31
N ALA A 81 -35.61 -28.19 29.81
CA ALA A 81 -35.81 -28.42 28.37
C ALA A 81 -36.06 -27.11 27.62
N ASP A 82 -36.94 -26.25 28.15
CA ASP A 82 -37.24 -24.93 27.60
C ASP A 82 -35.99 -24.04 27.62
N LYS A 83 -35.22 -24.05 28.71
CA LYS A 83 -33.97 -23.30 28.81
C LYS A 83 -32.93 -23.77 27.78
N LEU A 84 -32.83 -25.07 27.53
CA LEU A 84 -31.93 -25.61 26.52
C LEU A 84 -32.40 -25.25 25.10
N LEU A 85 -33.72 -25.23 24.88
CA LEU A 85 -34.32 -24.79 23.62
C LEU A 85 -34.07 -23.30 23.37
N GLU A 86 -34.21 -22.45 24.39
CA GLU A 86 -33.86 -21.01 24.36
C GLU A 86 -32.37 -20.79 24.05
N GLN A 87 -31.51 -21.72 24.46
CA GLN A 87 -30.07 -21.72 24.14
C GLN A 87 -29.75 -22.30 22.76
N ASN A 88 -30.77 -22.65 21.96
CA ASN A 88 -30.65 -23.33 20.66
C ASN A 88 -29.93 -24.68 20.72
N LYS A 89 -29.93 -25.35 21.88
CA LYS A 89 -29.35 -26.69 22.06
C LYS A 89 -30.39 -27.75 21.78
N LEU A 90 -30.80 -27.83 20.51
CA LEU A 90 -31.95 -28.60 20.05
C LEU A 90 -31.91 -30.09 20.47
N ASP A 91 -30.76 -30.75 20.33
CA ASP A 91 -30.61 -32.16 20.72
C ASP A 91 -30.71 -32.39 22.24
N GLU A 92 -30.11 -31.49 23.02
CA GLU A 92 -30.17 -31.54 24.49
C GLU A 92 -31.61 -31.25 24.98
N ALA A 93 -32.26 -30.23 24.42
CA ALA A 93 -33.64 -29.87 24.73
C ALA A 93 -34.62 -31.00 24.40
N LYS A 94 -34.48 -31.60 23.21
CA LYS A 94 -35.28 -32.75 22.78
C LYS A 94 -35.13 -33.94 23.73
N ALA A 95 -33.90 -34.21 24.20
CA ALA A 95 -33.63 -35.28 25.16
C ALA A 95 -34.31 -35.01 26.53
N GLU A 96 -34.33 -33.77 27.01
CA GLU A 96 -35.03 -33.42 28.26
C GLU A 96 -36.56 -33.47 28.10
N TYR A 97 -37.13 -32.98 26.98
CA TYR A 97 -38.57 -33.16 26.71
C TYR A 97 -38.97 -34.64 26.64
N ALA A 98 -38.12 -35.51 26.09
CA ALA A 98 -38.37 -36.95 26.06
C ALA A 98 -38.41 -37.56 27.48
N LYS A 99 -37.60 -37.03 28.42
CA LYS A 99 -37.67 -37.41 29.84
C LYS A 99 -38.97 -36.90 30.49
N ALA A 100 -39.46 -35.72 30.13
CA ALA A 100 -40.75 -35.22 30.62
C ALA A 100 -41.92 -36.13 30.22
N MET A 101 -41.92 -36.62 28.97
CA MET A 101 -42.90 -37.62 28.48
C MET A 101 -42.80 -38.99 29.18
N ALA A 102 -41.63 -39.33 29.75
CA ALA A 102 -41.47 -40.55 30.55
C ALA A 102 -42.04 -40.39 31.97
N VAL A 103 -42.14 -39.16 32.49
CA VAL A 103 -42.76 -38.84 33.78
C VAL A 103 -44.27 -38.73 33.65
N ILE A 104 -44.75 -38.03 32.61
CA ILE A 104 -46.17 -37.90 32.25
C ILE A 104 -46.39 -38.57 30.88
N ALA A 105 -46.90 -39.80 30.90
CA ALA A 105 -47.21 -40.53 29.68
C ALA A 105 -48.32 -39.80 28.91
N GLY A 106 -48.03 -39.42 27.66
CA GLY A 106 -48.97 -38.68 26.81
C GLY A 106 -48.91 -37.17 26.98
N ASP A 107 -47.83 -36.62 27.53
CA ASP A 107 -47.63 -35.17 27.61
C ASP A 107 -47.70 -34.49 26.24
N GLU A 108 -48.76 -33.71 26.01
CA GLU A 108 -48.98 -33.03 24.73
C GLU A 108 -47.99 -31.88 24.51
N TYR A 109 -47.57 -31.19 25.57
CA TYR A 109 -46.66 -30.06 25.47
C TYR A 109 -45.25 -30.51 25.07
N ALA A 110 -44.68 -31.45 25.81
CA ALA A 110 -43.35 -31.99 25.51
C ALA A 110 -43.29 -32.64 24.13
N LYS A 111 -44.37 -33.34 23.73
CA LYS A 111 -44.50 -33.91 22.39
C LYS A 111 -44.52 -32.82 21.31
N GLU A 112 -45.30 -31.76 21.48
CA GLU A 112 -45.36 -30.65 20.53
C GLU A 112 -43.99 -29.96 20.39
N GLN A 113 -43.24 -29.80 21.49
CA GLN A 113 -41.88 -29.23 21.43
C GLN A 113 -40.89 -30.16 20.72
N ILE A 114 -40.95 -31.47 20.95
CA ILE A 114 -40.14 -32.45 20.22
C ILE A 114 -40.46 -32.40 18.73
N ASP A 115 -41.73 -32.40 18.35
CA ASP A 115 -42.17 -32.33 16.94
C ASP A 115 -41.69 -31.03 16.28
N LYS A 116 -41.73 -29.90 16.99
CA LYS A 116 -41.17 -28.61 16.54
C LYS A 116 -39.67 -28.66 16.35
N ILE A 117 -38.92 -29.25 17.29
CA ILE A 117 -37.47 -29.41 17.20
C ILE A 117 -37.12 -30.29 16.00
N GLU A 118 -37.77 -31.45 15.85
CA GLU A 118 -37.54 -32.36 14.73
C GLU A 118 -37.83 -31.71 13.38
N THR A 119 -38.93 -30.93 13.30
CA THR A 119 -39.26 -30.16 12.10
C THR A 119 -38.20 -29.11 11.80
N THR A 120 -37.70 -28.42 12.83
CA THR A 120 -36.64 -27.40 12.70
C THR A 120 -35.34 -28.03 12.20
N GLN A 121 -34.88 -29.12 12.83
CA GLN A 121 -33.67 -29.85 12.43
C GLN A 121 -33.77 -30.41 11.00
N LYS A 122 -34.95 -30.94 10.63
CA LYS A 122 -35.20 -31.42 9.26
C LYS A 122 -35.09 -30.28 8.25
N ASN A 123 -35.73 -29.14 8.53
CA ASN A 123 -35.67 -27.96 7.65
C ASN A 123 -34.24 -27.41 7.54
N GLU A 124 -33.49 -27.35 8.64
CA GLU A 124 -32.07 -26.94 8.62
C GLU A 124 -31.20 -27.86 7.76
N LYS A 125 -31.42 -29.18 7.87
CA LYS A 125 -30.72 -30.17 7.06
C LYS A 125 -31.05 -30.03 5.57
N GLU A 126 -32.32 -29.91 5.21
CA GLU A 126 -32.75 -29.72 3.82
C GLU A 126 -32.21 -28.39 3.24
N ASN A 127 -32.19 -27.33 4.05
CA ASN A 127 -31.59 -26.04 3.66
C ASN A 127 -30.09 -26.17 3.41
N LEU A 128 -29.35 -26.88 4.27
CA LEU A 128 -27.91 -27.12 4.09
C LEU A 128 -27.61 -27.95 2.83
N GLU A 129 -28.38 -29.01 2.58
CA GLU A 129 -28.25 -29.83 1.36
C GLU A 129 -28.52 -29.01 0.09
N ASN A 130 -29.61 -28.23 0.07
CA ASN A 130 -29.95 -27.37 -1.04
C ASN A 130 -28.90 -26.27 -1.28
N PHE A 131 -28.38 -25.67 -0.19
CA PHE A 131 -27.29 -24.70 -0.26
C PHE A 131 -26.04 -25.32 -0.92
N ASN A 132 -25.57 -26.46 -0.43
CA ASN A 132 -24.38 -27.12 -0.96
C ASN A 132 -24.55 -27.53 -2.43
N LYS A 133 -25.75 -27.99 -2.81
CA LYS A 133 -26.08 -28.29 -4.19
C LYS A 133 -26.00 -27.05 -5.09
N LEU A 134 -26.55 -25.92 -4.66
CA LEU A 134 -26.51 -24.67 -5.41
C LEU A 134 -25.09 -24.12 -5.55
N ILE A 135 -24.27 -24.22 -4.49
CA ILE A 135 -22.84 -23.86 -4.57
C ILE A 135 -22.13 -24.74 -5.62
N SER A 136 -22.33 -26.06 -5.55
CA SER A 136 -21.69 -27.01 -6.47
C SER A 136 -22.10 -26.76 -7.93
N LEU A 137 -23.41 -26.55 -8.19
CA LEU A 137 -23.91 -26.20 -9.52
C LEU A 137 -23.36 -24.85 -9.99
N GLY A 138 -23.22 -23.87 -9.10
CA GLY A 138 -22.63 -22.58 -9.45
C GLY A 138 -21.16 -22.71 -9.86
N GLN A 139 -20.38 -23.51 -9.14
CA GLN A 139 -18.98 -23.79 -9.47
C GLN A 139 -18.83 -24.57 -10.78
N GLN A 140 -19.71 -25.55 -11.02
CA GLN A 140 -19.75 -26.26 -12.30
C GLN A 140 -20.06 -25.31 -13.46
N ASN A 141 -21.05 -24.43 -13.28
CA ASN A 141 -21.38 -23.43 -14.31
C ASN A 141 -20.22 -22.47 -14.60
N ILE A 142 -19.38 -22.12 -13.62
CA ILE A 142 -18.13 -21.37 -13.88
C ILE A 142 -17.20 -22.20 -14.77
N ALA A 143 -16.99 -23.48 -14.46
CA ALA A 143 -16.12 -24.36 -15.25
C ALA A 143 -16.62 -24.52 -16.69
N ASP A 144 -17.94 -24.47 -16.90
CA ASP A 144 -18.58 -24.54 -18.20
C ASP A 144 -18.70 -23.16 -18.91
N ASN A 145 -18.09 -22.09 -18.36
CA ASN A 145 -18.19 -20.70 -18.82
C ASN A 145 -19.61 -20.10 -18.82
N ASN A 146 -20.56 -20.73 -18.12
CA ASN A 146 -21.95 -20.28 -17.94
C ASN A 146 -22.08 -19.36 -16.71
N TYR A 147 -21.40 -18.22 -16.76
CA TYR A 147 -21.23 -17.33 -15.61
C TYR A 147 -22.55 -16.73 -15.07
N ASP A 148 -23.53 -16.47 -15.94
CA ASP A 148 -24.81 -15.89 -15.52
C ASP A 148 -25.65 -16.90 -14.71
N GLU A 149 -25.66 -18.16 -15.14
CA GLU A 149 -26.26 -19.27 -14.41
C GLU A 149 -25.52 -19.54 -13.09
N ALA A 150 -24.18 -19.42 -13.07
CA ALA A 150 -23.39 -19.52 -11.84
C ALA A 150 -23.79 -18.46 -10.82
N ILE A 151 -23.82 -17.19 -11.22
CA ILE A 151 -24.25 -16.06 -10.40
C ILE A 151 -25.67 -16.27 -9.88
N ASN A 152 -26.59 -16.77 -10.71
CA ASN A 152 -27.96 -17.05 -10.29
C ASN A 152 -28.02 -18.16 -9.23
N ASN A 153 -27.24 -19.23 -9.38
CA ASN A 153 -27.18 -20.31 -8.39
C ASN A 153 -26.59 -19.84 -7.05
N PHE A 154 -25.53 -19.03 -7.06
CA PHE A 154 -24.98 -18.43 -5.84
C PHE A 154 -25.95 -17.43 -5.19
N LYS A 155 -26.70 -16.64 -5.98
CA LYS A 155 -27.77 -15.77 -5.45
C LYS A 155 -28.85 -16.58 -4.74
N LYS A 156 -29.25 -17.72 -5.30
CA LYS A 156 -30.20 -18.64 -4.64
C LYS A 156 -29.61 -19.22 -3.36
N ALA A 157 -28.33 -19.62 -3.36
CA ALA A 157 -27.65 -20.11 -2.17
C ALA A 157 -27.60 -19.04 -1.06
N GLY A 158 -27.27 -17.80 -1.40
CA GLY A 158 -27.25 -16.66 -0.47
C GLY A 158 -28.63 -16.30 0.12
N LYS A 159 -29.74 -16.69 -0.53
CA LYS A 159 -31.09 -16.54 0.05
C LYS A 159 -31.39 -17.57 1.12
N ILE A 160 -30.75 -18.75 1.08
CA ILE A 160 -30.95 -19.81 2.09
C ILE A 160 -30.23 -19.44 3.40
N PHE A 161 -29.02 -18.87 3.31
CA PHE A 161 -28.26 -18.37 4.46
C PHE A 161 -27.78 -16.92 4.23
N PRO A 162 -28.61 -15.91 4.55
CA PRO A 162 -28.31 -14.49 4.26
C PRO A 162 -27.05 -13.93 4.94
N ASP A 163 -26.72 -14.47 6.11
CA ASP A 163 -25.55 -14.07 6.91
C ASP A 163 -24.25 -14.77 6.46
N ASN A 164 -24.36 -15.82 5.64
CA ASN A 164 -23.19 -16.50 5.08
C ASN A 164 -22.55 -15.62 3.99
N LYS A 165 -21.28 -15.28 4.16
CA LYS A 165 -20.53 -14.42 3.23
C LYS A 165 -20.06 -15.15 1.97
N GLN A 166 -19.97 -16.48 1.99
CA GLN A 166 -19.40 -17.28 0.89
C GLN A 166 -20.12 -17.06 -0.46
N PRO A 167 -21.47 -17.09 -0.58
CA PRO A 167 -22.13 -16.90 -1.86
C PRO A 167 -21.92 -15.50 -2.43
N LYS A 168 -21.76 -14.47 -1.59
CA LYS A 168 -21.47 -13.10 -2.03
C LYS A 168 -20.08 -13.03 -2.67
N GLN A 169 -19.08 -13.66 -2.06
CA GLN A 169 -17.74 -13.74 -2.63
C GLN A 169 -17.75 -14.47 -3.98
N LEU A 170 -18.39 -15.65 -4.04
CA LEU A 170 -18.48 -16.44 -5.28
C LEU A 170 -19.21 -15.71 -6.42
N ILE A 171 -20.16 -14.82 -6.12
CA ILE A 171 -20.79 -13.95 -7.13
C ILE A 171 -19.80 -12.94 -7.70
N GLU A 172 -18.98 -12.31 -6.86
CA GLU A 172 -17.97 -11.36 -7.34
C GLU A 172 -16.88 -12.09 -8.13
N ASP A 173 -16.42 -13.25 -7.66
CA ASP A 173 -15.47 -14.09 -8.38
C ASP A 173 -16.02 -14.50 -9.76
N ALA A 174 -17.29 -14.90 -9.84
CA ALA A 174 -17.95 -15.26 -11.10
C ALA A 174 -18.09 -14.07 -12.06
N LYS A 175 -18.33 -12.85 -11.55
CA LYS A 175 -18.38 -11.64 -12.39
C LYS A 175 -17.00 -11.28 -12.94
N VAL A 176 -15.95 -11.40 -12.12
CA VAL A 176 -14.57 -11.17 -12.54
C VAL A 176 -14.19 -12.18 -13.63
N ALA A 177 -14.46 -13.47 -13.40
CA ALA A 177 -14.20 -14.51 -14.39
C ALA A 177 -14.98 -14.29 -15.69
N ARG A 178 -16.25 -13.84 -15.61
CA ARG A 178 -17.06 -13.47 -16.79
C ARG A 178 -16.42 -12.34 -17.58
N SER A 179 -15.97 -11.29 -16.89
CA SER A 179 -15.33 -10.14 -17.52
C SER A 179 -14.01 -10.54 -18.20
N ASP A 180 -13.18 -11.33 -17.52
CA ASP A 180 -11.91 -11.86 -18.06
C ASP A 180 -12.16 -12.72 -19.31
N PHE A 181 -13.12 -13.64 -19.26
CA PHE A 181 -13.48 -14.49 -20.40
C PHE A 181 -14.01 -13.66 -21.59
N GLN A 182 -14.83 -12.63 -21.33
CA GLN A 182 -15.33 -11.73 -22.38
C GLN A 182 -14.18 -10.96 -23.06
N SER A 183 -13.26 -10.38 -22.28
CA SER A 183 -12.09 -9.69 -22.82
C SER A 183 -11.20 -10.62 -23.63
N LYS A 184 -10.93 -11.84 -23.13
CA LYS A 184 -10.19 -12.87 -23.88
C LYS A 184 -10.89 -13.26 -25.18
N SER A 185 -12.21 -13.42 -25.16
CA SER A 185 -13.03 -13.71 -26.34
C SER A 185 -12.97 -12.61 -27.40
N GLU A 186 -12.97 -11.36 -26.98
CA GLU A 186 -12.84 -10.21 -27.87
C GLU A 186 -11.47 -10.19 -28.57
N ILE A 187 -10.38 -10.35 -27.80
CA ILE A 187 -9.02 -10.40 -28.36
C ILE A 187 -8.87 -11.61 -29.29
N TYR A 188 -9.36 -12.78 -28.90
CA TYR A 188 -9.34 -13.97 -29.75
C TYR A 188 -10.02 -13.72 -31.11
N ASN A 189 -11.21 -13.13 -31.11
CA ASN A 189 -11.93 -12.82 -32.34
C ASN A 189 -11.16 -11.81 -33.21
N GLN A 190 -10.58 -10.78 -32.60
CA GLN A 190 -9.75 -9.80 -33.30
C GLN A 190 -8.52 -10.46 -33.97
N GLU A 191 -7.83 -11.36 -33.27
CA GLU A 191 -6.69 -12.09 -33.79
C GLU A 191 -7.09 -13.01 -34.97
N VAL A 192 -8.21 -13.72 -34.85
CA VAL A 192 -8.74 -14.57 -35.95
C VAL A 192 -9.15 -13.73 -37.17
N GLU A 193 -9.81 -12.59 -36.96
CA GLU A 193 -10.14 -11.66 -38.06
C GLU A 193 -8.87 -11.13 -38.75
N MET A 194 -7.87 -10.72 -37.97
CA MET A 194 -6.58 -10.26 -38.51
C MET A 194 -5.88 -11.36 -39.31
N ALA A 195 -5.87 -12.59 -38.81
CA ALA A 195 -5.36 -13.73 -39.57
C ALA A 195 -6.07 -13.89 -40.92
N ASN A 196 -7.40 -13.82 -40.94
CA ASN A 196 -8.20 -13.90 -42.17
C ASN A 196 -7.87 -12.76 -43.15
N ARG A 197 -7.69 -11.53 -42.66
CA ARG A 197 -7.26 -10.39 -43.50
C ARG A 197 -5.89 -10.67 -44.13
N TYR A 198 -4.93 -11.22 -43.38
CA TYR A 198 -3.62 -11.59 -43.91
C TYR A 198 -3.64 -12.77 -44.89
N ILE A 199 -4.50 -13.76 -44.65
CA ILE A 199 -4.76 -14.85 -45.59
C ILE A 199 -5.29 -14.29 -46.93
N ASN A 200 -6.22 -13.32 -46.89
CA ASN A 200 -6.79 -12.69 -48.08
C ASN A 200 -5.77 -11.92 -48.94
N VAL A 201 -4.69 -11.43 -48.31
CA VAL A 201 -3.55 -10.82 -49.00
C VAL A 201 -2.38 -11.78 -49.19
N LYS A 202 -2.54 -13.07 -48.87
CA LYS A 202 -1.54 -14.14 -49.02
C LYS A 202 -0.24 -13.90 -48.24
N ASN A 203 -0.34 -13.21 -47.11
CA ASN A 203 0.76 -13.06 -46.16
C ASN A 203 0.63 -14.14 -45.08
N TYR A 204 1.09 -15.36 -45.38
CA TYR A 204 0.89 -16.52 -44.52
C TYR A 204 1.70 -16.47 -43.23
N VAL A 205 2.83 -15.76 -43.24
CA VAL A 205 3.67 -15.56 -42.06
C VAL A 205 2.92 -14.75 -41.01
N GLU A 206 2.38 -13.58 -41.38
CA GLU A 206 1.59 -12.75 -40.45
C GLU A 206 0.28 -13.43 -40.05
N ALA A 207 -0.38 -14.13 -40.99
CA ALA A 207 -1.56 -14.92 -40.65
C ALA A 207 -1.27 -15.97 -39.56
N LEU A 208 -0.15 -16.70 -39.67
CA LEU A 208 0.23 -17.71 -38.69
C LEU A 208 0.55 -17.11 -37.31
N VAL A 209 1.15 -15.92 -37.25
CA VAL A 209 1.40 -15.19 -35.99
C VAL A 209 0.09 -14.93 -35.26
N HIS A 210 -0.91 -14.38 -35.97
CA HIS A 210 -2.22 -14.08 -35.39
C HIS A 210 -2.99 -15.36 -34.98
N LEU A 211 -2.93 -16.43 -35.79
CA LEU A 211 -3.53 -17.72 -35.43
C LEU A 211 -2.89 -18.34 -34.17
N LYS A 212 -1.56 -18.25 -34.03
CA LYS A 212 -0.85 -18.76 -32.83
C LYS A 212 -1.22 -17.95 -31.58
N LYS A 213 -1.32 -16.62 -31.67
CA LYS A 213 -1.83 -15.77 -30.57
C LYS A 213 -3.26 -16.13 -30.17
N ALA A 214 -4.14 -16.39 -31.14
CA ALA A 214 -5.49 -16.86 -30.85
C ALA A 214 -5.48 -18.19 -30.06
N LEU A 215 -4.59 -19.13 -30.40
CA LEU A 215 -4.42 -20.38 -29.65
C LEU A 215 -3.75 -20.19 -28.27
N GLU A 216 -2.94 -19.16 -28.05
CA GLU A 216 -2.44 -18.83 -26.71
C GLU A 216 -3.58 -18.43 -25.76
N ILE A 217 -4.63 -17.79 -26.30
CA ILE A 217 -5.82 -17.38 -25.54
C ILE A 217 -6.74 -18.58 -25.30
N PHE A 218 -7.07 -19.33 -26.36
CA PHE A 218 -7.89 -20.54 -26.29
C PHE A 218 -7.21 -21.72 -27.01
N PRO A 219 -6.39 -22.51 -26.29
CA PRO A 219 -5.59 -23.59 -26.89
C PRO A 219 -6.41 -24.71 -27.53
N GLU A 220 -7.63 -24.92 -27.06
CA GLU A 220 -8.51 -26.04 -27.45
C GLU A 220 -9.39 -25.71 -28.68
N GLU A 221 -9.26 -24.53 -29.28
CA GLU A 221 -10.07 -24.10 -30.42
C GLU A 221 -9.70 -24.84 -31.72
N TRP A 222 -10.36 -25.98 -31.94
CA TRP A 222 -10.14 -26.89 -33.07
C TRP A 222 -10.08 -26.19 -34.44
N ALA A 223 -10.97 -25.22 -34.69
CA ALA A 223 -11.04 -24.56 -36.00
C ALA A 223 -9.75 -23.78 -36.31
N VAL A 224 -9.18 -23.12 -35.31
CA VAL A 224 -7.92 -22.37 -35.45
C VAL A 224 -6.74 -23.33 -35.55
N GLN A 225 -6.75 -24.43 -34.79
CA GLN A 225 -5.72 -25.48 -34.91
C GLN A 225 -5.64 -26.04 -36.34
N GLU A 226 -6.77 -26.25 -37.02
CA GLU A 226 -6.78 -26.72 -38.41
C GLU A 226 -6.29 -25.67 -39.40
N GLU A 227 -6.63 -24.39 -39.23
CA GLU A 227 -6.07 -23.33 -40.08
C GLU A 227 -4.55 -23.15 -39.85
N VAL A 228 -4.05 -23.32 -38.62
CA VAL A 228 -2.60 -23.37 -38.33
C VAL A 228 -1.92 -24.49 -39.12
N LYS A 229 -2.41 -25.73 -39.04
CA LYS A 229 -1.85 -26.87 -39.79
C LYS A 229 -1.82 -26.63 -41.29
N LYS A 230 -2.82 -25.93 -41.82
CA LYS A 230 -2.96 -25.62 -43.23
C LYS A 230 -1.97 -24.55 -43.71
N TYR A 231 -1.76 -23.47 -42.95
CA TYR A 231 -0.90 -22.37 -43.37
C TYR A 231 0.54 -22.45 -42.85
N GLU A 232 0.83 -23.23 -41.81
CA GLU A 232 2.18 -23.44 -41.30
C GLU A 232 3.18 -23.89 -42.39
N PRO A 233 2.93 -24.93 -43.21
CA PRO A 233 3.85 -25.30 -44.28
C PRO A 233 3.98 -24.23 -45.37
N LEU A 234 2.94 -23.42 -45.59
CA LEU A 234 2.99 -22.31 -46.55
C LEU A 234 3.83 -21.14 -46.01
N ALA A 235 3.71 -20.84 -44.72
CA ALA A 235 4.51 -19.85 -44.03
C ALA A 235 5.98 -20.30 -43.93
N GLU A 236 6.27 -21.56 -43.58
CA GLU A 236 7.63 -22.10 -43.55
C GLU A 236 8.30 -22.06 -44.92
N LYS A 237 7.57 -22.49 -45.96
CA LYS A 237 8.03 -22.39 -47.34
C LYS A 237 8.31 -20.94 -47.72
N GLN A 238 7.44 -20.01 -47.34
CA GLN A 238 7.64 -18.58 -47.55
C GLN A 238 8.89 -18.09 -46.78
N ILE A 239 9.08 -18.46 -45.50
CA ILE A 239 10.25 -18.07 -44.70
C ILE A 239 11.56 -18.57 -45.32
N GLU A 240 11.66 -19.86 -45.62
CA GLU A 240 12.89 -20.44 -46.17
C GLU A 240 13.18 -19.89 -47.58
N TYR A 241 12.14 -19.72 -48.40
CA TYR A 241 12.27 -19.06 -49.68
C TYR A 241 12.81 -17.64 -49.51
N ASN A 242 12.22 -16.83 -48.61
CA ASN A 242 12.64 -15.44 -48.36
C ASN A 242 14.09 -15.37 -47.94
N LYS A 243 14.53 -16.30 -47.10
CA LYS A 243 15.92 -16.41 -46.66
C LYS A 243 16.86 -16.71 -47.83
N GLN A 244 16.51 -17.66 -48.69
CA GLN A 244 17.33 -17.97 -49.88
C GLN A 244 17.39 -16.81 -50.87
N ILE A 245 16.29 -16.09 -51.03
CA ILE A 245 16.28 -14.86 -51.82
C ILE A 245 17.11 -13.78 -51.17
N GLU A 246 17.06 -13.65 -49.85
CA GLU A 246 17.83 -12.64 -49.15
C GLU A 246 19.31 -12.77 -49.50
N ILE A 247 19.81 -14.00 -49.45
CA ILE A 247 21.15 -14.41 -49.87
C ILE A 247 21.35 -14.13 -51.37
N ALA A 248 20.42 -14.55 -52.24
CA ALA A 248 20.56 -14.39 -53.69
C ALA A 248 20.63 -12.91 -54.13
N ASP A 249 19.78 -12.07 -53.55
CA ASP A 249 19.72 -10.63 -53.80
C ASP A 249 20.95 -9.91 -53.25
N GLU A 250 21.44 -10.29 -52.07
CA GLU A 250 22.69 -9.76 -51.54
C GLU A 250 23.86 -10.05 -52.48
N LEU A 251 23.96 -11.30 -52.95
CA LEU A 251 24.96 -11.70 -53.95
C LEU A 251 24.79 -10.93 -55.26
N TYR A 252 23.55 -10.65 -55.68
CA TYR A 252 23.26 -9.89 -56.89
C TYR A 252 23.66 -8.41 -56.76
N VAL A 253 23.33 -7.76 -55.62
CA VAL A 253 23.73 -6.38 -55.31
C VAL A 253 25.26 -6.27 -55.24
N ASN A 254 25.91 -7.26 -54.64
CA ASN A 254 27.37 -7.42 -54.61
C ASN A 254 27.96 -7.89 -55.95
N LYS A 255 27.17 -7.87 -57.03
CA LYS A 255 27.57 -8.23 -58.41
C LYS A 255 28.26 -9.60 -58.54
N ASN A 256 28.08 -10.47 -57.54
CA ASN A 256 28.51 -11.86 -57.57
C ASN A 256 27.46 -12.67 -58.32
N TYR A 257 27.29 -12.34 -59.61
CA TYR A 257 26.16 -12.85 -60.38
C TYR A 257 26.20 -14.37 -60.55
N SER A 258 27.38 -14.99 -60.55
CA SER A 258 27.51 -16.45 -60.58
C SER A 258 26.93 -17.10 -59.32
N ALA A 259 27.26 -16.60 -58.13
CA ALA A 259 26.71 -17.13 -56.88
C ALA A 259 25.23 -16.76 -56.72
N ALA A 260 24.86 -15.53 -57.10
CA ALA A 260 23.47 -15.06 -57.10
C ALA A 260 22.58 -15.95 -57.97
N LYS A 261 23.01 -16.26 -59.21
CA LYS A 261 22.27 -17.15 -60.12
C LYS A 261 22.06 -18.55 -59.52
N LYS A 262 23.07 -19.10 -58.84
CA LYS A 262 22.97 -20.39 -58.15
C LYS A 262 21.97 -20.33 -56.99
N ALA A 263 22.03 -19.27 -56.19
CA ALA A 263 21.11 -19.04 -55.07
C ALA A 263 19.67 -18.83 -55.56
N TYR A 264 19.45 -18.02 -56.62
CA TYR A 264 18.15 -17.88 -57.27
C TYR A 264 17.63 -19.20 -57.82
N THR A 265 18.48 -20.03 -58.43
CA THR A 265 18.07 -21.36 -58.93
C THR A 265 17.63 -22.29 -57.79
N ALA A 266 18.32 -22.25 -56.65
CA ALA A 266 17.92 -22.99 -55.46
C ALA A 266 16.59 -22.47 -54.90
N ALA A 267 16.40 -21.15 -54.85
CA ALA A 267 15.13 -20.54 -54.46
C ALA A 267 14.00 -20.93 -55.44
N THR A 268 14.23 -20.97 -56.75
CA THR A 268 13.25 -21.45 -57.75
C THR A 268 12.74 -22.85 -57.42
N GLN A 269 13.61 -23.75 -56.95
CA GLN A 269 13.21 -25.10 -56.56
C GLN A 269 12.30 -25.12 -55.33
N LEU A 270 12.50 -24.18 -54.40
CA LEU A 270 11.66 -24.03 -53.21
C LEU A 270 10.26 -23.52 -53.57
N TRP A 271 10.12 -22.61 -54.55
CA TRP A 271 8.81 -22.14 -55.00
C TRP A 271 8.74 -21.97 -56.52
N PRO A 272 8.50 -23.06 -57.28
CA PRO A 272 8.57 -23.04 -58.74
C PRO A 272 7.52 -22.17 -59.43
N GLU A 273 6.39 -21.93 -58.77
CA GLU A 273 5.30 -21.06 -59.26
C GLU A 273 5.64 -19.57 -59.17
N ASN A 274 6.78 -19.23 -58.56
CA ASN A 274 7.23 -17.85 -58.42
C ASN A 274 8.09 -17.41 -59.61
N SER A 275 7.67 -16.32 -60.29
CA SER A 275 8.36 -15.75 -61.45
C SER A 275 9.64 -15.01 -61.12
N TYR A 276 9.75 -14.38 -59.95
CA TYR A 276 10.89 -13.53 -59.62
C TYR A 276 12.25 -14.19 -59.81
N THR A 277 12.45 -15.39 -59.26
CA THR A 277 13.77 -16.06 -59.39
C THR A 277 14.13 -16.31 -60.85
N ALA A 278 13.16 -16.64 -61.69
CA ALA A 278 13.37 -16.83 -63.12
C ALA A 278 13.68 -15.50 -63.83
N ASP A 279 12.96 -14.43 -63.49
CA ASP A 279 13.21 -13.08 -64.00
C ASP A 279 14.59 -12.56 -63.61
N MET A 280 15.03 -12.85 -62.37
CA MET A 280 16.35 -12.47 -61.89
C MET A 280 17.48 -13.22 -62.55
N ILE A 281 17.29 -14.53 -62.78
CA ILE A 281 18.21 -15.31 -63.59
C ILE A 281 18.29 -14.74 -65.01
N SER A 282 17.15 -14.38 -65.62
CA SER A 282 17.09 -13.77 -66.95
C SER A 282 17.80 -12.41 -67.02
N ARG A 283 17.57 -11.53 -66.03
CA ARG A 283 18.24 -10.22 -65.92
C ARG A 283 19.76 -10.36 -65.72
N ILE A 284 20.19 -11.32 -64.91
CA ILE A 284 21.61 -11.68 -64.77
C ILE A 284 22.17 -12.10 -66.14
N ASP A 285 21.46 -12.99 -66.84
CA ASP A 285 21.91 -13.52 -68.14
C ASP A 285 22.00 -12.45 -69.21
N GLU A 286 21.08 -11.48 -69.24
CA GLU A 286 21.13 -10.32 -70.13
C GLU A 286 22.34 -9.41 -69.83
N GLN A 287 22.53 -9.02 -68.56
CA GLN A 287 23.65 -8.18 -68.13
C GLN A 287 25.01 -8.83 -68.41
N LEU A 288 25.09 -10.15 -68.24
CA LEU A 288 26.31 -10.90 -68.55
C LEU A 288 26.52 -11.03 -70.07
N GLY A 289 25.46 -11.23 -70.86
CA GLY A 289 25.56 -11.28 -72.32
C GLY A 289 26.18 -10.01 -72.91
N GLU A 290 25.74 -8.82 -72.46
CA GLU A 290 26.31 -7.54 -72.89
C GLU A 290 27.78 -7.38 -72.46
N LYS A 291 28.11 -7.75 -71.22
CA LYS A 291 29.47 -7.59 -70.70
C LYS A 291 30.46 -8.60 -71.27
N MET A 292 30.02 -9.82 -71.56
CA MET A 292 30.85 -10.88 -72.17
C MET A 292 31.18 -10.58 -73.64
N ALA A 293 30.37 -9.79 -74.35
CA ALA A 293 30.67 -9.36 -75.72
C ALA A 293 31.96 -8.52 -75.82
N ASN A 294 32.33 -7.80 -74.76
CA ASN A 294 33.59 -7.04 -74.63
C ASN A 294 34.38 -7.47 -73.39
N LEU A 295 34.49 -8.80 -73.20
CA LEU A 295 35.01 -9.43 -71.99
C LEU A 295 36.30 -8.80 -71.44
N GLU A 296 37.32 -8.60 -72.27
CA GLU A 296 38.64 -8.12 -71.84
C GLU A 296 38.61 -6.66 -71.35
N ALA A 297 37.87 -5.79 -72.03
CA ALA A 297 37.76 -4.38 -71.68
C ALA A 297 36.93 -4.19 -70.39
N ASN A 298 35.84 -4.94 -70.27
CA ASN A 298 34.97 -4.89 -69.09
C ASN A 298 35.65 -5.47 -67.86
N TYR A 299 36.40 -6.57 -68.01
CA TYR A 299 37.24 -7.11 -66.93
C TYR A 299 38.22 -6.05 -66.41
N LYS A 300 39.02 -5.41 -67.29
CA LYS A 300 39.97 -4.36 -66.89
C LYS A 300 39.31 -3.15 -66.22
N THR A 301 38.12 -2.79 -66.68
CA THR A 301 37.35 -1.66 -66.12
C THR A 301 36.89 -1.97 -64.70
N SER A 302 36.34 -3.17 -64.46
CA SER A 302 35.96 -3.61 -63.11
C SER A 302 37.15 -3.71 -62.18
N ILE A 303 38.31 -4.23 -62.63
CA ILE A 303 39.53 -4.22 -61.81
C ILE A 303 39.93 -2.80 -61.39
N LYS A 304 39.98 -1.86 -62.34
CA LYS A 304 40.36 -0.47 -62.03
C LYS A 304 39.39 0.20 -61.06
N ALA A 305 38.09 -0.05 -61.21
CA ALA A 305 37.07 0.45 -60.29
C ALA A 305 37.21 -0.18 -58.90
N ALA A 306 37.41 -1.51 -58.84
CA ALA A 306 37.61 -2.26 -57.61
C ALA A 306 38.83 -1.77 -56.82
N ASP A 307 39.98 -1.62 -57.49
CA ASP A 307 41.22 -1.11 -56.89
C ASP A 307 41.02 0.31 -56.35
N SER A 308 40.34 1.18 -57.09
CA SER A 308 40.05 2.54 -56.65
C SER A 308 39.18 2.57 -55.39
N LEU A 309 38.15 1.73 -55.33
CA LEU A 309 37.25 1.63 -54.19
C LEU A 309 37.94 1.00 -52.97
N PHE A 310 38.78 -0.02 -53.21
CA PHE A 310 39.60 -0.65 -52.18
C PHE A 310 40.55 0.36 -51.52
N ASN A 311 41.20 1.21 -52.32
CA ASN A 311 42.14 2.22 -51.82
C ASN A 311 41.49 3.33 -50.98
N ILE A 312 40.19 3.57 -51.15
CA ILE A 312 39.42 4.52 -50.33
C ILE A 312 38.61 3.81 -49.23
N GLU A 313 38.91 2.54 -48.96
CA GLU A 313 38.28 1.70 -47.93
C GLU A 313 36.77 1.47 -48.09
N GLU A 314 36.26 1.66 -49.30
CA GLU A 314 34.88 1.34 -49.69
C GLU A 314 34.77 -0.16 -50.02
N PHE A 315 35.07 -0.99 -49.02
CA PHE A 315 35.30 -2.43 -49.19
C PHE A 315 34.11 -3.21 -49.75
N ASP A 316 32.87 -2.83 -49.41
CA ASP A 316 31.67 -3.47 -49.96
C ASP A 316 31.54 -3.21 -51.47
N LYS A 317 31.74 -1.95 -51.88
CA LYS A 317 31.71 -1.56 -53.31
C LYS A 317 32.88 -2.18 -54.07
N ALA A 318 34.06 -2.22 -53.45
CA ALA A 318 35.26 -2.84 -54.02
C ALA A 318 35.05 -4.34 -54.24
N SER A 319 34.51 -5.05 -53.23
CA SER A 319 34.15 -6.46 -53.33
C SER A 319 33.18 -6.71 -54.47
N GLY A 320 32.21 -5.80 -54.67
CA GLY A 320 31.29 -5.85 -55.80
C GLY A 320 31.98 -5.87 -57.16
N GLU A 321 32.94 -4.96 -57.39
CA GLU A 321 33.67 -4.90 -58.67
C GLU A 321 34.66 -6.06 -58.85
N TYR A 322 35.30 -6.55 -57.79
CA TYR A 322 36.13 -7.77 -57.88
C TYR A 322 35.29 -9.03 -58.17
N ASN A 323 34.12 -9.16 -57.54
CA ASN A 323 33.17 -10.24 -57.82
C ASN A 323 32.65 -10.19 -59.26
N LEU A 324 32.40 -8.98 -59.78
CA LEU A 324 32.07 -8.79 -61.20
C LEU A 324 33.21 -9.24 -62.11
N ALA A 325 34.45 -8.86 -61.79
CA ALA A 325 35.63 -9.28 -62.55
C ALA A 325 35.80 -10.82 -62.54
N LEU A 326 35.53 -11.49 -61.41
CA LEU A 326 35.53 -12.95 -61.32
C LEU A 326 34.36 -13.60 -62.04
N THR A 327 33.20 -12.96 -62.08
CA THR A 327 32.07 -13.46 -62.87
C THR A 327 32.42 -13.47 -64.35
N LEU A 328 33.13 -12.44 -64.83
CA LEU A 328 33.62 -12.36 -66.21
C LEU A 328 34.77 -13.35 -66.49
N LYS A 329 35.72 -13.46 -65.56
CA LYS A 329 36.85 -14.39 -65.64
C LYS A 329 37.07 -15.17 -64.33
N PRO A 330 36.43 -16.33 -64.17
CA PRO A 330 36.41 -17.08 -62.89
C PRO A 330 37.77 -17.62 -62.42
N ASN A 331 38.74 -17.74 -63.34
CA ASN A 331 40.04 -18.34 -63.06
C ASN A 331 41.13 -17.32 -62.72
N GLU A 332 40.83 -16.02 -62.76
CA GLU A 332 41.81 -14.97 -62.46
C GLU A 332 42.17 -14.97 -60.96
N THR A 333 43.47 -14.88 -60.68
CA THR A 333 43.98 -14.97 -59.30
C THR A 333 43.90 -13.61 -58.59
N TYR A 334 44.17 -12.51 -59.30
CA TYR A 334 44.25 -11.18 -58.71
C TYR A 334 42.98 -10.76 -57.94
N PRO A 335 41.76 -10.86 -58.51
CA PRO A 335 40.56 -10.46 -57.79
C PRO A 335 40.22 -11.40 -56.63
N LYS A 336 40.58 -12.71 -56.73
CA LYS A 336 40.41 -13.67 -55.62
C LYS A 336 41.26 -13.25 -54.43
N THR A 337 42.55 -12.98 -54.66
CA THR A 337 43.45 -12.53 -53.60
C THR A 337 42.98 -11.22 -52.97
N LYS A 338 42.41 -10.30 -53.75
CA LYS A 338 41.86 -9.04 -53.21
C LYS A 338 40.59 -9.24 -52.39
N LEU A 339 39.71 -10.15 -52.78
CA LEU A 339 38.55 -10.54 -51.95
C LEU A 339 39.00 -11.21 -50.65
N GLU A 340 39.99 -12.11 -50.70
CA GLU A 340 40.59 -12.72 -49.51
C GLU A 340 41.20 -11.67 -48.56
N GLU A 341 41.82 -10.61 -49.11
CA GLU A 341 42.35 -9.48 -48.34
C GLU A 341 41.22 -8.70 -47.65
N ILE A 342 40.12 -8.41 -48.36
CA ILE A 342 38.92 -7.76 -47.78
C ILE A 342 38.29 -8.63 -46.68
N ASP A 343 38.16 -9.94 -46.93
CA ASP A 343 37.65 -10.90 -45.95
C ASP A 343 38.53 -10.92 -44.68
N GLY A 344 39.85 -10.87 -44.85
CA GLY A 344 40.82 -10.75 -43.78
C GLY A 344 40.63 -9.46 -42.95
N ILE A 345 40.37 -8.32 -43.61
CA ILE A 345 40.07 -7.05 -42.93
C ILE A 345 38.78 -7.16 -42.10
N TYR A 346 37.72 -7.74 -42.65
CA TYR A 346 36.47 -7.94 -41.91
C TYR A 346 36.63 -8.93 -40.76
N ALA A 347 37.42 -10.00 -40.94
CA ALA A 347 37.74 -10.93 -39.86
C ALA A 347 38.51 -10.25 -38.73
N GLN A 348 39.48 -9.38 -39.05
CA GLN A 348 40.20 -8.59 -38.05
C GLN A 348 39.29 -7.59 -37.32
N ARG A 349 38.41 -6.89 -38.06
CA ARG A 349 37.42 -5.98 -37.45
C ARG A 349 36.50 -6.72 -36.49
N ARG A 350 36.00 -7.90 -36.88
CA ARG A 350 35.19 -8.76 -36.00
C ARG A 350 35.97 -9.22 -34.77
N ALA A 351 37.21 -9.69 -34.95
CA ALA A 351 38.05 -10.11 -33.83
C ALA A 351 38.30 -8.98 -32.81
N LYS A 352 38.52 -7.75 -33.29
CA LYS A 352 38.69 -6.57 -32.44
C LYS A 352 37.40 -6.20 -31.69
N MET A 353 36.24 -6.34 -32.34
CA MET A 353 34.93 -6.15 -31.71
C MET A 353 34.68 -7.19 -30.60
N GLU A 354 35.05 -8.45 -30.83
CA GLU A 354 34.96 -9.53 -29.83
C GLU A 354 35.91 -9.30 -28.65
N GLU A 355 37.13 -8.82 -28.91
CA GLU A 355 38.08 -8.46 -27.84
C GLU A 355 37.54 -7.30 -26.97
N GLN A 356 36.95 -6.28 -27.59
CA GLN A 356 36.29 -5.18 -26.88
C GLN A 356 35.12 -5.67 -26.03
N TYR A 357 34.27 -6.53 -26.61
CA TYR A 357 33.16 -7.15 -25.88
C TYR A 357 33.66 -7.94 -24.67
N ALA A 358 34.64 -8.83 -24.86
CA ALA A 358 35.24 -9.62 -23.78
C ALA A 358 35.84 -8.73 -22.67
N SER A 359 36.49 -7.63 -23.04
CA SER A 359 37.04 -6.68 -22.07
C SER A 359 35.94 -5.95 -21.28
N ILE A 360 34.81 -5.63 -21.90
CA ILE A 360 33.68 -4.97 -21.21
C ILE A 360 33.03 -5.95 -20.23
N ILE A 361 32.84 -7.20 -20.63
CA ILE A 361 32.31 -8.26 -19.76
C ILE A 361 33.22 -8.47 -18.55
N ALA A 362 34.52 -8.66 -18.75
CA ALA A 362 35.46 -8.84 -17.65
C ALA A 362 35.49 -7.63 -16.69
N ASN A 363 35.25 -6.41 -17.20
CA ASN A 363 35.13 -5.22 -16.37
C ASN A 363 33.81 -5.23 -15.57
N ALA A 364 32.70 -5.60 -16.20
CA ALA A 364 31.39 -5.73 -15.56
C ALA A 364 31.41 -6.76 -14.42
N ASP A 365 32.01 -7.93 -14.68
CA ASP A 365 32.18 -9.02 -13.71
C ASP A 365 33.02 -8.56 -12.51
N ASN A 366 34.17 -7.90 -12.75
CA ASN A 366 35.00 -7.38 -11.67
C ASN A 366 34.26 -6.33 -10.81
N LEU A 367 33.54 -5.41 -11.44
CA LEU A 367 32.74 -4.41 -10.71
C LEU A 367 31.60 -5.06 -9.91
N PHE A 368 31.02 -6.14 -10.45
CA PHE A 368 30.02 -6.94 -9.77
C PHE A 368 30.60 -7.61 -8.52
N GLU A 369 31.76 -8.26 -8.64
CA GLU A 369 32.48 -8.87 -7.52
C GLU A 369 32.90 -7.85 -6.45
N GLU A 370 33.28 -6.63 -6.86
CA GLU A 370 33.56 -5.50 -5.98
C GLU A 370 32.28 -4.89 -5.33
N LYS A 371 31.09 -5.41 -5.65
CA LYS A 371 29.77 -4.91 -5.21
C LYS A 371 29.46 -3.47 -5.67
N LYS A 372 30.12 -3.00 -6.71
CA LYS A 372 29.82 -1.72 -7.38
C LYS A 372 28.71 -1.92 -8.39
N PHE A 373 27.53 -2.26 -7.90
CA PHE A 373 26.40 -2.72 -8.71
C PHE A 373 25.98 -1.72 -9.79
N ASN A 374 25.95 -0.41 -9.48
CA ASN A 374 25.61 0.62 -10.47
C ASN A 374 26.66 0.72 -11.60
N GLU A 375 27.96 0.69 -11.28
CA GLU A 375 29.03 0.74 -12.28
C GLU A 375 29.07 -0.54 -13.11
N SER A 376 28.80 -1.70 -12.49
CA SER A 376 28.68 -2.98 -13.18
C SER A 376 27.50 -3.00 -14.15
N GLN A 377 26.36 -2.43 -13.74
CA GLN A 377 25.16 -2.30 -14.58
C GLN A 377 25.45 -1.51 -15.86
N GLU A 378 26.18 -0.40 -15.76
CA GLU A 378 26.60 0.39 -16.93
C GLU A 378 27.44 -0.44 -17.91
N LYS A 379 28.35 -1.29 -17.41
CA LYS A 379 29.19 -2.14 -18.26
C LYS A 379 28.43 -3.28 -18.92
N TYR A 380 27.50 -3.94 -18.22
CA TYR A 380 26.64 -4.95 -18.84
C TYR A 380 25.72 -4.34 -19.90
N ASN A 381 25.15 -3.15 -19.65
CA ASN A 381 24.37 -2.42 -20.67
C ASN A 381 25.23 -2.03 -21.88
N LEU A 382 26.48 -1.61 -21.66
CA LEU A 382 27.41 -1.34 -22.74
C LEU A 382 27.72 -2.63 -23.54
N ALA A 383 27.89 -3.78 -22.89
CA ALA A 383 28.07 -5.06 -23.57
C ALA A 383 26.86 -5.41 -24.45
N LEU A 384 25.64 -5.15 -23.97
CA LEU A 384 24.40 -5.35 -24.73
C LEU A 384 24.23 -4.37 -25.91
N SER A 385 24.86 -3.19 -25.87
CA SER A 385 24.93 -2.30 -27.05
C SER A 385 25.76 -2.89 -28.20
N ILE A 386 26.69 -3.81 -27.90
CA ILE A 386 27.52 -4.53 -28.88
C ILE A 386 26.84 -5.85 -29.28
N ARG A 387 26.27 -6.59 -28.32
CA ARG A 387 25.57 -7.88 -28.54
C ARG A 387 24.22 -7.91 -27.79
N PRO A 388 23.14 -7.40 -28.40
CA PRO A 388 21.83 -7.27 -27.73
C PRO A 388 21.17 -8.61 -27.37
N ASP A 389 21.52 -9.67 -28.10
CA ASP A 389 20.92 -10.99 -27.92
C ASP A 389 21.69 -11.86 -26.92
N ASP A 390 22.81 -11.37 -26.38
CA ASP A 390 23.61 -12.13 -25.44
C ASP A 390 22.88 -12.31 -24.11
N GLN A 391 22.77 -13.56 -23.67
CA GLN A 391 22.06 -13.90 -22.44
C GLN A 391 22.90 -13.60 -21.20
N TYR A 392 24.23 -13.70 -21.30
CA TYR A 392 25.10 -13.57 -20.13
C TYR A 392 25.02 -12.18 -19.46
N PRO A 393 25.09 -11.05 -20.19
CA PRO A 393 24.90 -9.72 -19.59
C PRO A 393 23.48 -9.50 -19.05
N LYS A 394 22.46 -10.11 -19.68
CA LYS A 394 21.07 -10.02 -19.22
C LYS A 394 20.91 -10.68 -17.87
N ASP A 395 21.48 -11.87 -17.71
CA ASP A 395 21.46 -12.59 -16.44
C ASP A 395 22.23 -11.82 -15.35
N GLY A 396 23.38 -11.23 -15.70
CA GLY A 396 24.15 -10.35 -14.81
C GLY A 396 23.36 -9.13 -14.32
N LEU A 397 22.56 -8.50 -15.20
CA LEU A 397 21.68 -7.38 -14.83
C LEU A 397 20.55 -7.80 -13.88
N VAL A 398 19.96 -8.99 -14.09
CA VAL A 398 18.94 -9.56 -13.19
C VAL A 398 19.52 -9.85 -11.80
N GLU A 399 20.74 -10.40 -11.75
CA GLU A 399 21.42 -10.64 -10.48
C GLU A 399 21.76 -9.32 -9.77
N ILE A 400 22.24 -8.30 -10.50
CA ILE A 400 22.46 -6.95 -9.96
C ILE A 400 21.19 -6.38 -9.33
N GLU A 401 20.07 -6.48 -10.04
CA GLU A 401 18.77 -6.02 -9.55
C GLU A 401 18.37 -6.76 -8.26
N THR A 402 18.61 -8.07 -8.20
CA THR A 402 18.37 -8.88 -7.00
C THR A 402 19.22 -8.41 -5.82
N GLN A 403 20.52 -8.16 -6.02
CA GLN A 403 21.41 -7.67 -4.97
C GLN A 403 21.04 -6.26 -4.49
N LEU A 404 20.67 -5.36 -5.40
CA LEU A 404 20.20 -4.02 -5.07
C LEU A 404 18.90 -4.05 -4.26
N ASN A 405 17.97 -4.94 -4.62
CA ASN A 405 16.72 -5.14 -3.88
C ASN A 405 16.97 -5.69 -2.47
N LEU A 406 17.91 -6.63 -2.30
CA LEU A 406 18.31 -7.14 -0.99
C LEU A 406 18.94 -6.03 -0.12
N ILE A 407 19.78 -5.17 -0.70
CA ILE A 407 20.37 -4.02 -0.01
C ILE A 407 19.29 -3.03 0.40
N ALA A 408 18.36 -2.72 -0.50
CA ALA A 408 17.25 -1.82 -0.20
C ALA A 408 16.34 -2.37 0.91
N GLU A 409 16.05 -3.68 0.90
CA GLU A 409 15.27 -4.32 1.96
C GLU A 409 16.01 -4.31 3.30
N GLN A 410 17.31 -4.60 3.30
CA GLN A 410 18.13 -4.52 4.51
C GLN A 410 18.18 -3.08 5.06
N GLN A 411 18.26 -2.07 4.19
CA GLN A 411 18.19 -0.66 4.58
C GLN A 411 16.81 -0.31 5.17
N ARG A 412 15.70 -0.77 4.58
CA ARG A 412 14.35 -0.57 5.14
C ARG A 412 14.23 -1.21 6.53
N ILE A 413 14.78 -2.40 6.73
CA ILE A 413 14.82 -3.09 8.02
C ILE A 413 15.61 -2.27 9.05
N ASP A 414 16.80 -1.78 8.67
CA ASP A 414 17.66 -0.99 9.56
C ASP A 414 17.05 0.40 9.87
N GLU A 415 16.41 1.07 8.90
CA GLU A 415 15.68 2.33 9.11
C GLU A 415 14.51 2.14 10.06
N LYS A 416 13.68 1.11 9.84
CA LYS A 416 12.55 0.77 10.71
C LYS A 416 13.02 0.44 12.13
N PHE A 417 14.11 -0.31 12.26
CA PHE A 417 14.74 -0.59 13.55
C PHE A 417 15.20 0.70 14.25
N ASN A 418 15.94 1.57 13.54
CA ASN A 418 16.42 2.85 14.09
C ASN A 418 15.28 3.80 14.49
N MET A 419 14.18 3.84 13.73
CA MET A 419 12.99 4.62 14.07
C MET A 419 12.35 4.15 15.38
N ILE A 420 12.21 2.84 15.58
CA ILE A 420 11.65 2.28 16.82
C ILE A 420 12.58 2.54 18.01
N MET A 421 13.90 2.42 17.81
CA MET A 421 14.90 2.73 18.84
C MET A 421 14.88 4.21 19.26
N ALA A 422 14.72 5.12 18.30
CA ALA A 422 14.57 6.55 18.58
C ALA A 422 13.26 6.85 19.34
N ALA A 423 12.14 6.21 18.95
CA ALA A 423 10.86 6.34 19.65
C ALA A 423 10.94 5.80 21.08
N ALA A 424 11.57 4.65 21.28
CA ALA A 424 11.80 4.05 22.59
C ALA A 424 12.65 4.99 23.47
N SER A 425 13.73 5.57 22.92
CA SER A 425 14.58 6.53 23.63
C SER A 425 13.82 7.79 24.05
N SER A 426 13.00 8.36 23.17
CA SER A 426 12.16 9.52 23.47
C SER A 426 11.15 9.24 24.60
N LEU A 427 10.56 8.03 24.64
CA LEU A 427 9.66 7.62 25.72
C LEU A 427 10.40 7.51 27.07
N VAL A 428 11.67 7.06 27.07
CA VAL A 428 12.52 7.07 28.28
C VAL A 428 12.76 8.50 28.76
N ASP A 429 13.10 9.42 27.85
CA ASP A 429 13.33 10.85 28.18
C ASP A 429 12.08 11.51 28.77
N ASN A 430 10.90 11.13 28.26
CA ASN A 430 9.59 11.55 28.77
C ASN A 430 9.11 10.79 30.01
N LYS A 431 9.93 9.87 30.55
CA LYS A 431 9.63 9.03 31.73
C LYS A 431 8.41 8.11 31.56
N GLN A 432 8.03 7.82 30.32
CA GLN A 432 6.98 6.86 29.95
C GLN A 432 7.59 5.45 29.86
N TYR A 433 8.01 4.97 31.02
CA TYR A 433 8.82 3.76 31.13
C TYR A 433 8.14 2.47 30.66
N PRO A 434 6.84 2.21 30.94
CA PRO A 434 6.14 1.04 30.40
C PRO A 434 6.04 1.04 28.86
N GLU A 435 5.76 2.20 28.27
CA GLU A 435 5.64 2.39 26.82
C GLU A 435 7.02 2.28 26.13
N ALA A 436 8.08 2.79 26.76
CA ALA A 436 9.45 2.61 26.29
C ALA A 436 9.86 1.13 26.24
N ILE A 437 9.53 0.35 27.28
CA ILE A 437 9.80 -1.11 27.31
C ILE A 437 9.05 -1.83 26.18
N ALA A 438 7.80 -1.45 25.90
CA ALA A 438 7.04 -2.03 24.80
C ALA A 438 7.71 -1.75 23.43
N LYS A 439 8.22 -0.54 23.22
CA LYS A 439 8.93 -0.18 21.98
C LYS A 439 10.29 -0.87 21.83
N TYR A 440 11.07 -1.02 22.91
CA TYR A 440 12.30 -1.82 22.85
C TYR A 440 12.01 -3.31 22.55
N LYS A 441 10.91 -3.87 23.06
CA LYS A 441 10.48 -5.25 22.71
C LYS A 441 10.06 -5.36 21.24
N GLU A 442 9.43 -4.32 20.68
CA GLU A 442 9.09 -4.25 19.26
C GLU A 442 10.34 -4.19 18.37
N ALA A 443 11.37 -3.45 18.77
CA ALA A 443 12.66 -3.41 18.06
C ALA A 443 13.34 -4.80 18.03
N LEU A 444 13.26 -5.56 19.14
CA LEU A 444 13.81 -6.91 19.26
C LEU A 444 13.11 -7.96 18.38
N LEU A 445 11.88 -7.70 17.91
CA LEU A 445 11.18 -8.56 16.95
C LEU A 445 11.72 -8.37 15.51
N ILE A 446 12.33 -7.22 15.22
CA ILE A 446 12.88 -6.88 13.90
C ILE A 446 14.33 -7.32 13.81
N LYS A 447 15.13 -7.04 14.85
CA LYS A 447 16.55 -7.34 14.91
C LYS A 447 16.95 -7.59 16.35
N GLN A 448 17.58 -8.72 16.62
CA GLN A 448 18.13 -8.96 17.95
C GLN A 448 19.26 -7.96 18.21
N ASP A 449 19.11 -7.18 19.28
CA ASP A 449 20.01 -6.09 19.63
C ASP A 449 20.26 -6.08 21.14
N GLU A 450 21.53 -6.22 21.52
CA GLU A 450 21.93 -6.33 22.92
C GLU A 450 21.67 -5.01 23.69
N PHE A 451 21.75 -3.87 22.99
CA PHE A 451 21.51 -2.56 23.58
C PHE A 451 20.04 -2.35 23.97
N ALA A 452 19.09 -2.71 23.10
CA ALA A 452 17.66 -2.70 23.42
C ALA A 452 17.32 -3.56 24.64
N PHE A 453 17.96 -4.73 24.78
CA PHE A 453 17.79 -5.61 25.94
C PHE A 453 18.32 -4.99 27.23
N GLN A 454 19.50 -4.36 27.20
CA GLN A 454 20.07 -3.66 28.36
C GLN A 454 19.18 -2.50 28.82
N ARG A 455 18.64 -1.71 27.89
CA ARG A 455 17.74 -0.58 28.20
C ARG A 455 16.47 -1.00 28.94
N ILE A 456 15.87 -2.13 28.58
CA ILE A 456 14.69 -2.67 29.28
C ILE A 456 15.02 -2.91 30.76
N ASN A 457 16.14 -3.58 31.05
CA ASN A 457 16.56 -3.88 32.42
C ASN A 457 16.90 -2.62 33.23
N GLU A 458 17.50 -1.60 32.60
CA GLU A 458 17.77 -0.31 33.25
C GLU A 458 16.48 0.40 33.67
N ILE A 459 15.49 0.44 32.78
CA ILE A 459 14.20 1.09 33.02
C ILE A 459 13.43 0.39 34.16
N GLU A 460 13.43 -0.95 34.18
CA GLU A 460 12.80 -1.73 35.25
C GLU A 460 13.42 -1.45 36.63
N ASN A 461 14.73 -1.22 36.69
CA ASN A 461 15.42 -0.83 37.93
C ASN A 461 15.08 0.61 38.39
N VAL A 462 14.83 1.55 37.46
CA VAL A 462 14.41 2.92 37.79
C VAL A 462 13.02 2.93 38.44
N ILE A 463 12.09 2.14 37.92
CA ILE A 463 10.73 1.99 38.49
C ILE A 463 10.82 1.46 39.93
N ALA A 464 11.63 0.42 40.18
CA ALA A 464 11.77 -0.20 41.50
C ALA A 464 12.40 0.73 42.57
N ASN A 465 13.28 1.66 42.17
CA ASN A 465 13.89 2.61 43.10
C ASN A 465 12.99 3.80 43.46
N ALA A 466 12.10 4.22 42.54
CA ALA A 466 11.15 5.30 42.79
C ALA A 466 10.09 4.93 43.86
N GLU A 467 9.71 3.65 43.96
CA GLU A 467 8.76 3.16 44.96
C GLU A 467 9.34 3.18 46.39
N LYS A 468 10.64 2.89 46.57
CA LYS A 468 11.32 2.94 47.88
C LYS A 468 11.44 4.35 48.44
N GLN A 469 11.64 5.36 47.59
CA GLN A 469 11.76 6.76 48.03
C GLN A 469 10.42 7.31 48.55
N LYS A 470 9.31 6.90 47.94
CA LYS A 470 7.95 7.30 48.33
C LYS A 470 7.56 6.83 49.74
N GLU A 471 8.14 5.73 50.22
CA GLU A 471 7.89 5.17 51.56
C GLU A 471 8.63 5.93 52.68
N ILE A 472 9.79 6.54 52.37
CA ILE A 472 10.59 7.36 53.29
C ILE A 472 9.95 8.75 53.47
N ASP A 473 9.41 9.32 52.40
CA ASP A 473 8.75 10.63 52.41
C ASP A 473 7.46 10.64 53.26
N ALA A 474 6.70 9.53 53.24
CA ALA A 474 5.47 9.39 54.03
C ALA A 474 5.71 9.32 55.56
N LYS A 475 6.84 8.72 55.99
CA LYS A 475 7.22 8.61 57.42
C LYS A 475 7.66 9.96 58.00
N TYR A 476 8.40 10.75 57.22
CA TYR A 476 8.83 12.10 57.63
C TYR A 476 7.66 13.07 57.83
N GLU A 477 6.69 13.09 56.90
CA GLU A 477 5.49 13.95 56.98
C GLU A 477 4.61 13.63 58.19
N THR A 478 4.54 12.37 58.61
CA THR A 478 3.73 11.97 59.76
C THR A 478 4.25 12.58 61.07
N GLU A 479 5.57 12.59 61.28
CA GLU A 479 6.20 13.11 62.50
C GLU A 479 6.20 14.65 62.57
N ILE A 480 6.38 15.33 61.42
CA ILE A 480 6.30 16.80 61.34
C ILE A 480 4.89 17.29 61.69
N ASN A 481 3.85 16.63 61.19
CA ASN A 481 2.46 17.03 61.46
C ASN A 481 2.05 16.77 62.92
N LEU A 482 2.58 15.73 63.57
CA LEU A 482 2.40 15.51 65.00
C LEU A 482 3.12 16.58 65.84
N ALA A 483 4.35 16.92 65.48
CA ALA A 483 5.15 17.92 66.18
C ALA A 483 4.55 19.34 66.10
N ARG A 484 4.00 19.73 64.93
CA ARG A 484 3.30 21.01 64.74
C ARG A 484 2.03 21.09 65.61
N ARG A 485 1.24 20.02 65.70
CA ARG A 485 0.04 19.96 66.54
C ARG A 485 0.36 20.16 68.03
N LEU A 486 1.41 19.52 68.53
CA LEU A 486 1.85 19.64 69.92
C LEU A 486 2.38 21.05 70.25
N LEU A 487 2.95 21.74 69.27
CA LEU A 487 3.35 23.16 69.36
C LEU A 487 2.13 24.09 69.48
N GLU A 488 1.07 23.84 68.69
CA GLU A 488 -0.19 24.58 68.75
C GLU A 488 -0.92 24.39 70.08
N GLU A 489 -0.83 23.19 70.67
CA GLU A 489 -1.36 22.84 71.99
C GLU A 489 -0.54 23.45 73.15
N GLN A 490 0.52 24.20 72.84
CA GLN A 490 1.46 24.80 73.81
C GLN A 490 2.13 23.78 74.74
N ASN A 491 2.12 22.50 74.35
CA ASN A 491 2.86 21.45 75.03
C ASN A 491 4.29 21.41 74.50
N TYR A 492 5.03 22.48 74.81
CA TYR A 492 6.35 22.78 74.28
C TYR A 492 7.36 21.65 74.49
N ALA A 493 7.27 20.91 75.61
CA ALA A 493 8.19 19.81 75.93
C ALA A 493 7.96 18.56 75.06
N ASP A 494 6.71 18.23 74.72
CA ASP A 494 6.40 17.07 73.88
C ASP A 494 6.48 17.40 72.39
N ALA A 495 6.18 18.63 71.99
CA ALA A 495 6.41 19.12 70.63
C ALA A 495 7.88 19.02 70.23
N ARG A 496 8.79 19.37 71.16
CA ARG A 496 10.24 19.25 70.99
C ARG A 496 10.68 17.82 70.67
N LYS A 497 10.10 16.79 71.31
CA LYS A 497 10.44 15.37 71.08
C LYS A 497 10.01 14.86 69.70
N SER A 498 8.84 15.26 69.21
CA SER A 498 8.37 14.85 67.87
C SER A 498 9.19 15.52 66.75
N PHE A 499 9.66 16.75 66.93
CA PHE A 499 10.63 17.35 65.99
C PHE A 499 11.99 16.64 66.02
N GLU A 500 12.45 16.12 67.16
CA GLU A 500 13.68 15.32 67.24
C GLU A 500 13.58 14.00 66.44
N LEU A 501 12.41 13.34 66.43
CA LEU A 501 12.14 12.14 65.64
C LEU A 501 12.05 12.42 64.13
N ALA A 502 11.42 13.53 63.74
CA ALA A 502 11.37 13.98 62.35
C ALA A 502 12.79 14.30 61.80
N ALA A 503 13.64 14.93 62.61
CA ALA A 503 15.04 15.21 62.27
C ALA A 503 15.90 13.94 62.10
N LEU A 504 15.53 12.81 62.73
CA LEU A 504 16.24 11.54 62.57
C LEU A 504 15.90 10.84 61.24
N THR A 505 14.66 11.02 60.77
CA THR A 505 14.11 10.36 59.57
C THR A 505 14.58 11.03 58.27
N LYS A 506 14.76 12.35 58.27
CA LYS A 506 15.46 13.11 57.21
C LYS A 506 16.49 14.08 57.82
N PRO A 507 17.74 13.63 58.01
CA PRO A 507 18.77 14.40 58.73
C PRO A 507 19.20 15.73 58.08
N LEU A 508 18.85 15.93 56.81
CA LEU A 508 19.22 17.12 56.01
C LEU A 508 18.15 18.22 56.04
N GLU A 509 16.94 17.93 56.54
CA GLU A 509 15.87 18.93 56.65
C GLU A 509 16.09 19.83 57.87
N ASN A 510 15.96 21.15 57.65
CA ASN A 510 16.33 22.16 58.64
C ASN A 510 15.17 22.53 59.58
N GLU A 511 13.92 22.40 59.13
CA GLU A 511 12.71 22.79 59.88
C GLU A 511 12.63 22.17 61.29
N PRO A 512 12.75 20.85 61.50
CA PRO A 512 12.66 20.27 62.84
C PRO A 512 13.78 20.74 63.80
N LYS A 513 14.97 21.04 63.27
CA LYS A 513 16.10 21.56 64.07
C LYS A 513 15.86 23.02 64.50
N GLU A 514 15.19 23.79 63.66
CA GLU A 514 14.85 25.19 63.92
C GLU A 514 13.73 25.33 64.95
N GLN A 515 12.72 24.46 64.91
CA GLN A 515 11.60 24.46 65.86
C GLN A 515 12.01 24.09 67.29
N ILE A 516 12.95 23.15 67.47
CA ILE A 516 13.52 22.80 68.78
C ILE A 516 14.20 24.01 69.44
N LYS A 517 14.96 24.78 68.66
CA LYS A 517 15.67 25.98 69.11
C LYS A 517 14.70 27.11 69.49
N ASN A 518 13.58 27.24 68.77
CA ASN A 518 12.54 28.23 69.05
C ASN A 518 11.77 27.92 70.34
N ILE A 519 11.52 26.65 70.64
CA ILE A 519 10.86 26.19 71.87
C ILE A 519 11.70 26.52 73.12
N ASP A 520 13.01 26.29 73.06
CA ASP A 520 13.93 26.52 74.18
C ASP A 520 14.01 28.03 74.55
N LYS A 521 13.82 28.93 73.58
CA LYS A 521 13.82 30.39 73.76
C LYS A 521 12.55 30.94 74.44
N ILE A 522 11.38 30.33 74.18
CA ILE A 522 10.07 30.74 74.71
C ILE A 522 9.98 30.56 76.24
N LEU A 523 10.76 29.62 76.80
CA LEU A 523 10.75 29.28 78.23
C LEU A 523 11.58 30.25 79.09
N GLU A 524 12.54 30.96 78.49
CA GLU A 524 13.48 31.86 79.19
C GLU A 524 12.96 33.32 79.25
N GLU A 525 12.22 33.79 78.23
CA GLU A 525 11.75 35.19 78.12
C GLU A 525 10.55 35.53 79.05
N ARG A 526 9.80 34.54 79.55
CA ARG A 526 8.58 34.77 80.36
C ARG A 526 8.82 35.29 81.79
N ALA A 527 10.04 35.23 82.31
CA ALA A 527 10.33 35.54 83.72
C ALA A 527 10.81 36.99 84.02
N LEU A 528 11.26 37.75 83.01
CA LEU A 528 11.89 39.07 83.19
C LEU A 528 10.94 40.26 82.88
N GLN A 529 9.81 40.01 82.22
CA GLN A 529 8.98 41.05 81.58
C GLN A 529 7.93 41.69 82.52
N ALA A 530 7.55 41.03 83.62
CA ALA A 530 6.37 41.38 84.42
C ALA A 530 6.45 42.72 85.18
N GLU A 531 7.64 43.23 85.49
CA GLU A 531 7.82 44.45 86.29
C GLU A 531 7.97 45.72 85.44
N ILE A 532 8.40 45.58 84.18
CA ILE A 532 8.49 46.70 83.24
C ILE A 532 7.10 46.98 82.60
N ASP A 533 6.21 45.99 82.51
CA ASP A 533 4.90 46.05 81.82
C ASP A 533 3.89 47.06 82.40
N ALA A 534 3.97 47.41 83.68
CA ALA A 534 2.94 48.23 84.34
C ALA A 534 2.93 49.71 83.90
N ASN A 535 4.10 50.31 83.67
CA ASN A 535 4.21 51.72 83.21
C ASN A 535 4.04 51.86 81.70
N TYR A 536 4.36 50.78 81.00
CA TYR A 536 4.30 50.62 79.57
C TYR A 536 2.87 50.47 79.02
N GLN A 537 2.00 49.75 79.73
CA GLN A 537 0.57 49.57 79.39
C GLN A 537 -0.21 50.90 79.21
N LYS A 538 0.17 51.97 79.92
CA LYS A 538 -0.52 53.27 79.84
C LYS A 538 -0.29 54.02 78.52
N LEU A 539 0.93 53.99 77.96
CA LEU A 539 1.24 54.66 76.70
C LEU A 539 0.73 53.85 75.49
N ILE A 540 0.68 52.53 75.63
CA ILE A 540 0.10 51.61 74.64
C ILE A 540 -1.41 51.85 74.44
N ALA A 541 -2.17 52.00 75.52
CA ALA A 541 -3.61 52.24 75.44
C ALA A 541 -3.98 53.52 74.66
N ARG A 542 -3.10 54.54 74.69
CA ARG A 542 -3.28 55.79 73.92
C ARG A 542 -3.08 55.59 72.42
N SER A 543 -2.08 54.80 72.04
CA SER A 543 -1.84 54.43 70.64
C SER A 543 -3.00 53.63 70.05
N ASP A 544 -3.54 52.67 70.80
CA ASP A 544 -4.64 51.79 70.36
C ASP A 544 -5.92 52.56 69.98
N SER A 545 -6.18 53.67 70.65
CA SER A 545 -7.34 54.50 70.36
C SER A 545 -7.22 55.28 69.05
N LEU A 546 -6.00 55.61 68.60
CA LEU A 546 -5.74 56.39 67.39
C LEU A 546 -5.77 55.50 66.13
N ILE A 547 -5.32 54.25 66.24
CA ILE A 547 -5.30 53.28 65.12
C ILE A 547 -6.71 52.82 64.72
N LYS A 548 -7.64 52.72 65.68
CA LYS A 548 -9.06 52.42 65.39
C LYS A 548 -9.77 53.45 64.50
N LEU A 549 -9.19 54.65 64.38
CA LEU A 549 -9.69 55.74 63.52
C LEU A 549 -8.97 55.79 62.15
N ASN A 550 -8.15 54.78 61.83
CA ASN A 550 -7.29 54.70 60.63
C ASN A 550 -6.24 55.82 60.51
N GLU A 551 -5.95 56.54 61.60
CA GLU A 551 -4.92 57.59 61.64
C GLU A 551 -3.55 57.00 62.01
N PHE A 552 -3.03 56.11 61.15
CA PHE A 552 -1.84 55.30 61.41
C PHE A 552 -0.61 56.11 61.80
N GLU A 553 -0.35 57.25 61.15
CA GLU A 553 0.83 58.08 61.47
C GLU A 553 0.81 58.67 62.88
N LYS A 554 -0.38 59.02 63.40
CA LYS A 554 -0.50 59.59 64.75
C LYS A 554 -0.43 58.54 65.85
N GLY A 555 -0.93 57.32 65.59
CA GLY A 555 -0.76 56.18 66.51
C GLY A 555 0.70 55.73 66.62
N ILE A 556 1.43 55.68 65.49
CA ILE A 556 2.87 55.43 65.44
C ILE A 556 3.66 56.40 66.33
N ALA A 557 3.30 57.68 66.35
CA ALA A 557 3.93 58.69 67.21
C ALA A 557 3.75 58.40 68.72
N ALA A 558 2.53 58.03 69.16
CA ALA A 558 2.25 57.69 70.57
C ALA A 558 2.95 56.39 71.03
N LEU A 559 3.18 55.44 70.11
CA LEU A 559 3.97 54.24 70.36
C LEU A 559 5.48 54.50 70.46
N ASN A 560 6.01 55.42 69.66
CA ASN A 560 7.41 55.85 69.79
C ASN A 560 7.68 56.52 71.15
N GLU A 561 6.68 57.20 71.74
CA GLU A 561 6.76 57.68 73.14
C GLU A 561 6.73 56.52 74.15
N ALA A 562 5.92 55.47 73.93
CA ALA A 562 5.93 54.25 74.76
C ALA A 562 7.29 53.54 74.75
N LEU A 563 7.95 53.57 73.59
CA LEU A 563 9.29 53.01 73.37
C LEU A 563 10.40 53.81 74.03
N GLN A 564 10.22 55.09 74.39
CA GLN A 564 11.22 55.77 75.19
C GLN A 564 11.30 55.24 76.63
N LEU A 565 10.20 54.67 77.17
CA LEU A 565 10.16 54.09 78.53
C LEU A 565 10.68 52.65 78.58
N LYS A 566 10.57 51.93 77.46
CA LYS A 566 11.24 50.66 77.25
C LYS A 566 11.84 50.65 75.82
N PRO A 567 13.07 51.14 75.64
CA PRO A 567 13.74 51.31 74.34
C PRO A 567 13.83 50.05 73.48
N GLU A 568 13.79 48.88 74.13
CA GLU A 568 13.89 47.56 73.52
C GLU A 568 12.61 46.72 73.76
N ASP A 569 11.50 47.32 74.20
CA ASP A 569 10.31 46.54 74.51
C ASP A 569 9.67 45.94 73.29
N VAL A 570 9.70 44.62 73.30
CA VAL A 570 9.21 43.80 72.22
C VAL A 570 7.71 43.99 72.03
N PHE A 571 6.86 44.25 73.04
CA PHE A 571 5.44 44.52 72.77
C PHE A 571 5.24 45.83 71.99
N ALA A 572 6.03 46.90 72.20
CA ALA A 572 5.80 48.19 71.56
C ALA A 572 6.62 48.32 70.29
N LEU A 573 7.80 47.70 70.24
CA LEU A 573 8.54 47.53 69.01
C LEU A 573 7.73 46.65 68.09
N ASN A 574 7.21 45.52 68.58
CA ASN A 574 6.31 44.67 67.80
C ASN A 574 5.01 45.36 67.48
N LYS A 575 4.43 46.20 68.35
CA LYS A 575 3.16 46.88 68.06
C LYS A 575 3.33 48.08 67.14
N LEU A 576 4.45 48.79 67.23
CA LEU A 576 4.89 49.77 66.23
C LEU A 576 5.15 49.08 64.89
N GLU A 577 5.81 47.92 64.91
CA GLU A 577 6.03 47.08 63.73
C GLU A 577 4.71 46.48 63.22
N GLU A 578 3.76 46.13 64.09
CA GLU A 578 2.44 45.59 63.79
C GLU A 578 1.55 46.66 63.19
N ILE A 579 1.62 47.90 63.67
CA ILE A 579 0.89 49.04 63.13
C ILE A 579 1.49 49.51 61.80
N LYS A 580 2.82 49.51 61.67
CA LYS A 580 3.48 49.66 60.37
C LYS A 580 3.10 48.53 59.42
N LYS A 581 2.99 47.28 59.90
CA LYS A 581 2.47 46.14 59.15
C LYS A 581 0.98 46.31 58.81
N GLN A 582 0.16 46.89 59.67
CA GLN A 582 -1.26 47.19 59.41
C GLN A 582 -1.42 48.32 58.40
N GLN A 583 -0.58 49.36 58.45
CA GLN A 583 -0.54 50.42 57.43
C GLN A 583 -0.09 49.87 56.08
N ILE A 584 0.94 49.02 56.07
CA ILE A 584 1.39 48.31 54.86
C ILE A 584 0.29 47.36 54.36
N ALA A 585 -0.40 46.65 55.25
CA ALA A 585 -1.50 45.75 54.90
C ALA A 585 -2.71 46.51 54.35
N TYR A 586 -3.07 47.64 54.94
CA TYR A 586 -4.15 48.52 54.47
C TYR A 586 -3.83 49.12 53.10
N ASN A 587 -2.60 49.63 52.90
CA ASN A 587 -2.16 50.12 51.60
C ASN A 587 -2.09 49.01 50.54
N LYS A 588 -1.66 47.79 50.94
CA LYS A 588 -1.65 46.61 50.08
C LYS A 588 -3.07 46.14 49.73
N GLU A 589 -4.03 46.27 50.63
CA GLU A 589 -5.44 45.97 50.39
C GLU A 589 -6.07 46.94 49.39
N GLN A 590 -5.75 48.24 49.49
CA GLN A 590 -6.19 49.23 48.49
C GLN A 590 -5.55 48.99 47.11
N GLU A 591 -4.28 48.58 47.06
CA GLU A 591 -3.60 48.24 45.80
C GLU A 591 -4.15 46.95 45.17
N LEU A 592 -4.43 45.91 45.97
CA LEU A 592 -5.08 44.67 45.51
C LEU A 592 -6.49 44.92 44.99
N LEU A 593 -7.24 45.84 45.61
CA LEU A 593 -8.56 46.25 45.14
C LEU A 593 -8.48 46.89 43.75
N LYS A 594 -7.51 47.78 43.52
CA LYS A 594 -7.28 48.40 42.22
C LYS A 594 -6.88 47.38 41.15
N GLN A 595 -5.95 46.47 41.46
CA GLN A 595 -5.52 45.41 40.54
C GLN A 595 -6.65 44.44 40.18
N TYR A 596 -7.53 44.14 41.14
CA TYR A 596 -8.74 43.36 40.91
C TYR A 596 -9.68 44.07 39.92
N GLU A 597 -9.98 45.36 40.13
CA GLU A 597 -10.88 46.12 39.25
C GLU A 597 -10.34 46.23 37.80
N GLU A 598 -9.04 46.42 37.64
CA GLU A 598 -8.38 46.46 36.32
C GLU A 598 -8.42 45.09 35.62
N ALA A 599 -8.13 44.01 36.34
CA ALA A 599 -8.13 42.65 35.79
C ALA A 599 -9.54 42.19 35.36
N ILE A 600 -10.58 42.54 36.12
CA ILE A 600 -11.98 42.26 35.74
C ILE A 600 -12.36 42.99 34.45
N LYS A 601 -12.04 44.29 34.35
CA LYS A 601 -12.33 45.09 33.16
C LYS A 601 -11.64 44.54 31.90
N GLU A 602 -10.39 44.12 32.03
CA GLU A 602 -9.62 43.52 30.93
C GLU A 602 -10.20 42.15 30.52
N ALA A 603 -10.51 41.30 31.50
CA ALA A 603 -11.10 39.99 31.27
C ALA A 603 -12.45 40.06 30.54
N ASP A 604 -13.31 41.01 30.92
CA ASP A 604 -14.59 41.26 30.26
C ASP A 604 -14.43 41.72 28.80
N ASN A 605 -13.42 42.55 28.53
CA ASN A 605 -13.11 42.97 27.16
C ASN A 605 -12.63 41.78 26.29
N PHE A 606 -11.71 40.96 26.79
CA PHE A 606 -11.28 39.75 26.07
C PHE A 606 -12.45 38.79 25.84
N LEU A 607 -13.35 38.65 26.82
CA LEU A 607 -14.53 37.81 26.68
C LEU A 607 -15.51 38.35 25.62
N ALA A 608 -15.73 39.66 25.58
CA ALA A 608 -16.56 40.32 24.57
C ALA A 608 -16.00 40.14 23.15
N ASN A 609 -14.66 40.12 23.01
CA ASN A 609 -13.96 39.86 21.76
C ASN A 609 -13.84 38.37 21.40
N LYS A 610 -14.38 37.46 22.24
CA LYS A 610 -14.27 36.00 22.10
C LYS A 610 -12.84 35.45 22.19
N GLU A 611 -11.94 36.22 22.81
CA GLU A 611 -10.55 35.85 23.09
C GLU A 611 -10.50 35.00 24.38
N TYR A 612 -11.11 33.82 24.33
CA TYR A 612 -11.43 33.00 25.51
C TYR A 612 -10.21 32.62 26.36
N SER A 613 -9.06 32.31 25.75
CA SER A 613 -7.84 31.97 26.49
C SER A 613 -7.27 33.17 27.25
N GLN A 614 -7.28 34.37 26.64
CA GLN A 614 -6.84 35.61 27.28
C GLN A 614 -7.82 36.05 28.37
N ALA A 615 -9.13 35.95 28.10
CA ALA A 615 -10.17 36.23 29.10
C ALA A 615 -10.02 35.35 30.34
N LYS A 616 -9.78 34.04 30.15
CA LYS A 616 -9.53 33.10 31.26
C LYS A 616 -8.29 33.49 32.08
N ALA A 617 -7.21 33.90 31.41
CA ALA A 617 -5.99 34.35 32.09
C ALA A 617 -6.25 35.61 32.93
N SER A 618 -6.91 36.62 32.37
CA SER A 618 -7.24 37.87 33.10
C SER A 618 -8.23 37.64 34.25
N PHE A 619 -9.24 36.76 34.11
CA PHE A 619 -10.11 36.38 35.23
C PHE A 619 -9.35 35.61 36.33
N ASN A 620 -8.42 34.73 35.97
CA ASN A 620 -7.55 34.07 36.94
C ASN A 620 -6.64 35.07 37.66
N ASN A 621 -6.12 36.08 36.98
CA ASN A 621 -5.39 37.18 37.61
C ASN A 621 -6.26 37.95 38.60
N ALA A 622 -7.53 38.22 38.28
CA ALA A 622 -8.47 38.81 39.22
C ALA A 622 -8.70 37.94 40.47
N LEU A 623 -8.74 36.60 40.31
CA LEU A 623 -8.86 35.65 41.41
C LEU A 623 -7.59 35.55 42.28
N VAL A 624 -6.40 35.86 41.73
CA VAL A 624 -5.16 36.01 42.51
C VAL A 624 -5.27 37.22 43.44
N SER A 625 -5.80 38.35 42.94
CA SER A 625 -5.98 39.57 43.73
C SER A 625 -7.14 39.50 44.72
N ARG A 626 -8.19 38.72 44.40
CA ARG A 626 -9.35 38.48 45.26
C ARG A 626 -9.77 37.00 45.25
N PRO A 627 -9.13 36.16 46.09
CA PRO A 627 -9.49 34.75 46.21
C PRO A 627 -10.94 34.59 46.67
N GLY A 628 -11.72 33.78 45.95
CA GLY A 628 -13.12 33.51 46.26
C GLY A 628 -14.14 34.48 45.65
N ASP A 629 -13.73 35.35 44.72
CA ASP A 629 -14.68 36.16 43.95
C ASP A 629 -15.61 35.27 43.11
N LYS A 630 -16.93 35.42 43.33
CA LYS A 630 -17.95 34.58 42.68
C LYS A 630 -18.06 34.85 41.19
N TYR A 631 -17.88 36.10 40.78
CA TYR A 631 -18.07 36.52 39.39
C TYR A 631 -16.97 35.97 38.49
N ALA A 632 -15.70 36.20 38.84
CA ALA A 632 -14.55 35.69 38.11
C ALA A 632 -14.52 34.15 38.10
N THR A 633 -14.86 33.50 39.23
CA THR A 633 -14.96 32.02 39.31
C THR A 633 -16.01 31.46 38.34
N GLN A 634 -17.20 32.07 38.30
CA GLN A 634 -18.26 31.66 37.38
C GLN A 634 -17.83 31.84 35.92
N LYS A 635 -17.21 32.98 35.57
CA LYS A 635 -16.76 33.27 34.21
C LYS A 635 -15.67 32.33 33.73
N VAL A 636 -14.70 31.98 34.57
CA VAL A 636 -13.71 30.93 34.27
C VAL A 636 -14.39 29.59 33.98
N GLY A 637 -15.42 29.22 34.74
CA GLY A 637 -16.23 28.03 34.50
C GLY A 637 -16.93 28.04 33.14
N GLU A 638 -17.61 29.13 32.79
CA GLU A 638 -18.27 29.32 31.50
C GLU A 638 -17.27 29.23 30.32
N ILE A 639 -16.12 29.89 30.44
CA ILE A 639 -15.06 29.89 29.42
C ILE A 639 -14.47 28.49 29.24
N ASN A 640 -14.25 27.74 30.32
CA ASN A 640 -13.76 26.37 30.24
C ASN A 640 -14.71 25.47 29.42
N ILE A 641 -16.03 25.61 29.60
CA ILE A 641 -17.02 24.86 28.81
C ILE A 641 -16.92 25.22 27.32
N ILE A 642 -16.74 26.51 26.99
CA ILE A 642 -16.59 26.96 25.60
C ILE A 642 -15.32 26.38 24.98
N LEU A 643 -14.18 26.49 25.67
CA LEU A 643 -12.90 25.93 25.21
C LEU A 643 -12.98 24.41 25.03
N GLN A 644 -13.67 23.71 25.92
CA GLN A 644 -13.88 22.27 25.82
C GLN A 644 -14.76 21.89 24.61
N LYS A 645 -15.81 22.66 24.31
CA LYS A 645 -16.63 22.46 23.11
C LYS A 645 -15.85 22.74 21.81
N MET A 646 -15.02 23.78 21.80
CA MET A 646 -14.17 24.10 20.65
C MET A 646 -13.14 22.99 20.41
N ALA A 647 -12.51 22.48 21.47
CA ALA A 647 -11.59 21.35 21.37
C ALA A 647 -12.28 20.09 20.84
N ALA A 648 -13.49 19.77 21.34
CA ALA A 648 -14.27 18.63 20.87
C ALA A 648 -14.70 18.75 19.39
N GLU A 649 -15.01 19.95 18.90
CA GLU A 649 -15.36 20.18 17.50
C GLU A 649 -14.14 20.10 16.56
N ILE A 650 -12.97 20.58 17.00
CA ILE A 650 -11.71 20.38 16.28
C ILE A 650 -11.39 18.89 16.19
N GLU A 651 -11.55 18.16 17.30
CA GLU A 651 -11.33 16.70 17.37
C GLU A 651 -12.28 15.95 16.43
N ARG A 652 -13.58 16.28 16.42
CA ARG A 652 -14.56 15.68 15.51
C ARG A 652 -14.20 15.91 14.05
N LYS A 653 -13.89 17.16 13.66
CA LYS A 653 -13.51 17.50 12.28
C LYS A 653 -12.21 16.84 11.86
N TYR A 654 -11.24 16.74 12.77
CA TYR A 654 -9.98 16.04 12.54
C TYR A 654 -10.26 14.56 12.21
N ASN A 655 -11.00 13.86 13.05
CA ASN A 655 -11.33 12.45 12.86
C ASN A 655 -12.11 12.19 11.56
N GLU A 656 -13.08 13.03 11.23
CA GLU A 656 -13.81 12.95 9.95
C GLU A 656 -12.90 13.16 8.73
N THR A 657 -11.90 14.04 8.85
CA THR A 657 -10.95 14.33 7.76
C THR A 657 -9.95 13.18 7.60
N ILE A 658 -9.49 12.58 8.70
CA ILE A 658 -8.61 11.41 8.68
C ILE A 658 -9.28 10.23 7.97
N VAL A 659 -10.52 9.88 8.34
CA VAL A 659 -11.25 8.78 7.70
C VAL A 659 -11.39 9.00 6.19
N LYS A 660 -11.66 10.25 5.76
CA LYS A 660 -11.72 10.58 4.33
C LYS A 660 -10.36 10.44 3.64
N ALA A 661 -9.28 10.91 4.28
CA ALA A 661 -7.93 10.83 3.76
C ALA A 661 -7.45 9.37 3.64
N ASP A 662 -7.68 8.55 4.67
CA ASP A 662 -7.33 7.14 4.71
C ASP A 662 -8.08 6.35 3.63
N ASN A 663 -9.39 6.57 3.47
CA ASN A 663 -10.16 5.94 2.39
C ASN A 663 -9.61 6.29 0.99
N LEU A 664 -9.19 7.55 0.76
CA LEU A 664 -8.59 7.98 -0.51
C LEU A 664 -7.20 7.35 -0.71
N PHE A 665 -6.43 7.23 0.37
CA PHE A 665 -5.12 6.58 0.36
C PHE A 665 -5.24 5.09 0.00
N ASP A 666 -6.17 4.37 0.62
CA ASP A 666 -6.40 2.94 0.41
C ASP A 666 -6.83 2.61 -1.03
N VAL A 667 -7.61 3.49 -1.67
CA VAL A 667 -7.97 3.36 -3.09
C VAL A 667 -6.91 3.92 -4.05
N SER A 668 -5.71 4.22 -3.56
CA SER A 668 -4.57 4.77 -4.33
C SER A 668 -4.82 6.13 -5.00
N ASN A 669 -5.82 6.91 -4.54
CA ASN A 669 -5.99 8.31 -4.94
C ASN A 669 -5.11 9.22 -4.07
N LEU A 670 -3.80 9.04 -4.20
CA LEU A 670 -2.78 9.61 -3.31
C LEU A 670 -2.75 11.14 -3.33
N SER A 671 -2.98 11.76 -4.49
CA SER A 671 -2.99 13.23 -4.62
C SER A 671 -4.12 13.88 -3.83
N GLU A 672 -5.33 13.33 -3.89
CA GLU A 672 -6.46 13.82 -3.08
C GLU A 672 -6.30 13.47 -1.60
N ALA A 673 -5.74 12.30 -1.29
CA ALA A 673 -5.41 11.91 0.08
C ALA A 673 -4.46 12.93 0.74
N ILE A 674 -3.39 13.34 0.04
CA ILE A 674 -2.46 14.38 0.51
C ILE A 674 -3.18 15.69 0.84
N VAL A 675 -4.15 16.11 0.02
CA VAL A 675 -4.95 17.32 0.28
C VAL A 675 -5.73 17.18 1.59
N GLN A 676 -6.39 16.05 1.82
CA GLN A 676 -7.14 15.82 3.06
C GLN A 676 -6.22 15.71 4.28
N TYR A 677 -5.08 15.03 4.18
CA TYR A 677 -4.10 14.99 5.27
C TYR A 677 -3.51 16.37 5.58
N LYS A 678 -3.31 17.25 4.59
CA LYS A 678 -2.92 18.65 4.82
C LYS A 678 -3.99 19.42 5.61
N ILE A 679 -5.27 19.20 5.29
CA ILE A 679 -6.39 19.77 6.06
C ILE A 679 -6.38 19.25 7.50
N ALA A 680 -6.23 17.94 7.72
CA ALA A 680 -6.13 17.35 9.05
C ALA A 680 -4.93 17.91 9.84
N SER A 681 -3.77 18.05 9.19
CA SER A 681 -2.58 18.66 9.79
C SER A 681 -2.77 20.14 10.14
N SER A 682 -3.66 20.87 9.46
CA SER A 682 -3.98 22.25 9.82
C SER A 682 -4.92 22.35 11.03
N LEU A 683 -5.78 21.35 11.25
CA LEU A 683 -6.69 21.28 12.40
C LEU A 683 -5.95 20.91 13.68
N LYS A 684 -4.98 19.99 13.61
CA LYS A 684 -4.12 19.59 14.72
C LYS A 684 -2.65 19.52 14.29
N PRO A 685 -1.92 20.66 14.29
CA PRO A 685 -0.54 20.74 13.81
C PRO A 685 0.47 19.87 14.57
N GLU A 686 0.16 19.51 15.82
CA GLU A 686 1.02 18.68 16.66
C GLU A 686 0.92 17.17 16.33
N GLU A 687 -0.12 16.75 15.59
CA GLU A 687 -0.31 15.34 15.24
C GLU A 687 0.68 14.90 14.15
N ALA A 688 1.40 13.81 14.40
CA ALA A 688 2.39 13.26 13.48
C ALA A 688 1.77 12.41 12.36
N TYR A 689 0.59 11.84 12.59
CA TYR A 689 -0.04 10.88 11.67
C TYR A 689 -0.28 11.46 10.26
N PRO A 690 -0.94 12.63 10.08
CA PRO A 690 -1.15 13.19 8.74
C PRO A 690 0.16 13.51 8.02
N LYS A 691 1.17 13.99 8.75
CA LYS A 691 2.49 14.33 8.18
C LYS A 691 3.20 13.08 7.66
N THR A 692 3.14 12.00 8.43
CA THR A 692 3.71 10.69 8.05
C THR A 692 3.02 10.15 6.81
N LYS A 693 1.68 10.19 6.76
CA LYS A 693 0.90 9.74 5.60
C LYS A 693 1.14 10.57 4.34
N ILE A 694 1.36 11.88 4.47
CA ILE A 694 1.78 12.72 3.33
C ILE A 694 3.14 12.28 2.78
N ALA A 695 4.11 12.00 3.67
CA ALA A 695 5.43 11.53 3.24
C ALA A 695 5.35 10.15 2.56
N GLU A 696 4.57 9.22 3.12
CA GLU A 696 4.31 7.90 2.55
C GLU A 696 3.64 8.00 1.16
N ALA A 697 2.59 8.82 1.03
CA ALA A 697 1.92 9.06 -0.25
C ALA A 697 2.87 9.66 -1.30
N ASN A 698 3.71 10.62 -0.93
CA ASN A 698 4.71 11.18 -1.83
C ASN A 698 5.75 10.13 -2.27
N SER A 699 6.21 9.27 -1.35
CA SER A 699 7.14 8.19 -1.67
C SER A 699 6.54 7.19 -2.65
N LEU A 700 5.26 6.81 -2.47
CA LEU A 700 4.55 5.91 -3.38
C LEU A 700 4.34 6.54 -4.77
N ILE A 701 4.04 7.85 -4.83
CA ILE A 701 3.96 8.59 -6.09
C ILE A 701 5.32 8.59 -6.80
N GLU A 702 6.41 8.83 -6.06
CA GLU A 702 7.77 8.84 -6.63
C GLU A 702 8.20 7.44 -7.12
N GLU A 703 7.89 6.39 -6.37
CA GLU A 703 8.15 5.00 -6.78
C GLU A 703 7.38 4.63 -8.06
N LYS A 704 6.10 5.00 -8.13
CA LYS A 704 5.28 4.80 -9.34
C LYS A 704 5.82 5.59 -10.53
N LEU A 705 6.28 6.83 -10.31
CA LEU A 705 6.92 7.64 -11.36
C LEU A 705 8.23 7.03 -11.84
N LYS A 706 9.04 6.45 -10.93
CA LYS A 706 10.27 5.72 -11.31
C LYS A 706 9.96 4.51 -12.16
N LEU A 707 8.94 3.73 -11.82
CA LEU A 707 8.50 2.56 -12.60
C LEU A 707 8.08 2.98 -14.03
N VAL A 708 7.21 3.98 -14.14
CA VAL A 708 6.74 4.51 -15.43
C VAL A 708 7.90 5.07 -16.25
N ARG A 709 8.85 5.78 -15.61
CA ARG A 709 10.05 6.30 -16.28
C ARG A 709 10.98 5.17 -16.74
N ASN A 710 11.07 4.07 -16.00
CA ASN A 710 11.84 2.90 -16.43
C ASN A 710 11.19 2.22 -17.65
N GLU A 711 9.87 2.03 -17.63
CA GLU A 711 9.12 1.51 -18.78
C GLU A 711 9.30 2.40 -20.03
N TYR A 712 9.26 3.72 -19.85
CA TYR A 712 9.56 4.69 -20.91
C TYR A 712 10.98 4.51 -21.46
N ASN A 713 11.99 4.46 -20.59
CA ASN A 713 13.40 4.30 -21.01
C ASN A 713 13.62 2.99 -21.79
N LEU A 714 13.00 1.89 -21.36
CA LEU A 714 13.06 0.61 -22.07
C LEU A 714 12.39 0.69 -23.44
N ALA A 715 11.23 1.34 -23.53
CA ALA A 715 10.53 1.55 -24.80
C ALA A 715 11.35 2.43 -25.77
N VAL A 716 11.98 3.49 -25.26
CA VAL A 716 12.87 4.35 -26.05
C VAL A 716 14.10 3.58 -26.53
N ALA A 717 14.75 2.79 -25.66
CA ALA A 717 15.92 2.01 -26.03
C ALA A 717 15.62 0.99 -27.15
N ASP A 718 14.47 0.32 -27.08
CA ASP A 718 13.99 -0.58 -28.15
C ASP A 718 13.71 0.20 -29.46
N ALA A 719 13.08 1.38 -29.36
CA ALA A 719 12.82 2.24 -30.50
C ALA A 719 14.11 2.74 -31.18
N ASP A 720 15.08 3.21 -30.40
CA ASP A 720 16.40 3.66 -30.88
C ASP A 720 17.17 2.51 -31.54
N LYS A 721 17.09 1.30 -30.97
CA LYS A 721 17.66 0.08 -31.57
C LYS A 721 17.06 -0.19 -32.95
N LEU A 722 15.74 -0.13 -33.08
CA LEU A 722 15.03 -0.35 -34.34
C LEU A 722 15.33 0.76 -35.35
N TYR A 723 15.45 2.00 -34.90
CA TYR A 723 15.85 3.15 -35.72
C TYR A 723 17.27 2.97 -36.28
N ALA A 724 18.24 2.60 -35.43
CA ALA A 724 19.61 2.32 -35.84
C ALA A 724 19.71 1.16 -36.84
N ALA A 725 18.87 0.14 -36.67
CA ALA A 725 18.71 -0.97 -37.61
C ALA A 725 17.94 -0.58 -38.90
N LYS A 726 17.52 0.67 -39.04
CA LYS A 726 16.70 1.19 -40.15
C LYS A 726 15.36 0.46 -40.33
N ILE A 727 14.82 -0.11 -39.26
CA ILE A 727 13.49 -0.75 -39.24
C ILE A 727 12.48 0.30 -38.75
N TYR A 728 12.28 1.31 -39.60
CA TYR A 728 11.61 2.56 -39.25
C TYR A 728 10.13 2.42 -38.87
N ASP A 729 9.42 1.50 -39.49
CA ASP A 729 8.04 1.14 -39.16
C ASP A 729 7.91 0.67 -37.70
N LYS A 730 8.77 -0.27 -37.29
CA LYS A 730 8.78 -0.77 -35.92
C LYS A 730 9.31 0.28 -34.93
N ALA A 731 10.31 1.06 -35.33
CA ALA A 731 10.84 2.16 -34.53
C ALA A 731 9.74 3.20 -34.22
N ILE A 732 8.96 3.61 -35.23
CA ILE A 732 7.81 4.52 -35.04
C ILE A 732 6.81 3.92 -34.04
N THR A 733 6.43 2.66 -34.20
CA THR A 733 5.51 2.00 -33.25
C THR A 733 6.07 1.97 -31.83
N ALA A 734 7.37 1.70 -31.66
CA ALA A 734 8.03 1.70 -30.37
C ALA A 734 8.13 3.10 -29.74
N TYR A 735 8.43 4.15 -30.53
CA TYR A 735 8.37 5.53 -30.06
C TYR A 735 6.95 5.98 -29.70
N GLN A 736 5.92 5.59 -30.48
CA GLN A 736 4.52 5.86 -30.12
C GLN A 736 4.12 5.16 -28.82
N LYS A 737 4.68 3.98 -28.54
CA LYS A 737 4.50 3.31 -27.25
C LYS A 737 5.19 4.08 -26.12
N ALA A 738 6.42 4.54 -26.33
CA ALA A 738 7.14 5.37 -25.35
C ALA A 738 6.37 6.67 -25.05
N ASP A 739 5.91 7.37 -26.09
CA ASP A 739 5.07 8.58 -25.99
C ASP A 739 3.81 8.33 -25.15
N LYS A 740 3.11 7.21 -25.38
CA LYS A 740 1.94 6.83 -24.56
C LYS A 740 2.27 6.55 -23.09
N ILE A 741 3.47 6.05 -22.78
CA ILE A 741 3.91 5.78 -21.41
C ILE A 741 4.20 7.10 -20.70
N PHE A 742 4.86 8.03 -21.39
CA PHE A 742 5.26 9.30 -20.80
C PHE A 742 5.16 10.47 -21.82
N PRO A 743 3.95 11.02 -22.04
CA PRO A 743 3.66 11.99 -23.10
C PRO A 743 4.28 13.39 -22.91
N GLU A 744 4.93 13.62 -21.76
CA GLU A 744 5.55 14.91 -21.44
C GLU A 744 6.97 15.05 -22.03
N GLU A 745 7.56 13.97 -22.57
CA GLU A 745 8.88 13.99 -23.18
C GLU A 745 8.80 14.18 -24.70
N ASP A 746 9.51 15.18 -25.24
CA ASP A 746 9.45 15.52 -26.66
C ASP A 746 10.18 14.51 -27.58
N TYR A 747 11.12 13.73 -27.00
CA TYR A 747 12.06 12.90 -27.78
C TYR A 747 11.40 11.88 -28.73
N PRO A 748 10.39 11.08 -28.31
CA PRO A 748 9.75 10.12 -29.22
C PRO A 748 9.06 10.81 -30.40
N GLU A 749 8.39 11.95 -30.19
CA GLU A 749 7.73 12.71 -31.26
C GLU A 749 8.75 13.25 -32.25
N GLU A 750 9.86 13.83 -31.76
CA GLU A 750 10.96 14.32 -32.60
C GLU A 750 11.54 13.21 -33.48
N MET A 751 11.72 12.01 -32.92
CA MET A 751 12.26 10.87 -33.64
C MET A 751 11.28 10.31 -34.68
N ILE A 752 9.99 10.23 -34.37
CA ILE A 752 8.95 9.86 -35.35
C ILE A 752 8.97 10.86 -36.52
N LYS A 753 8.98 12.16 -36.23
CA LYS A 753 9.02 13.22 -37.25
C LYS A 753 10.28 13.13 -38.11
N LYS A 754 11.43 12.84 -37.51
CA LYS A 754 12.71 12.65 -38.21
C LYS A 754 12.63 11.46 -39.19
N ILE A 755 12.08 10.33 -38.74
CA ILE A 755 11.87 9.15 -39.57
C ILE A 755 10.90 9.47 -40.72
N THR A 756 9.77 10.09 -40.42
CA THR A 756 8.76 10.46 -41.43
C THR A 756 9.36 11.36 -42.51
N ASN A 757 10.14 12.38 -42.13
CA ASN A 757 10.80 13.26 -43.09
C ASN A 757 11.84 12.52 -43.94
N LEU A 758 12.60 11.58 -43.35
CA LEU A 758 13.55 10.74 -44.09
C LEU A 758 12.83 9.89 -45.15
N ILE A 759 11.73 9.23 -44.77
CA ILE A 759 10.91 8.44 -45.70
C ILE A 759 10.28 9.33 -46.77
N GLU A 760 9.78 10.51 -46.41
CA GLU A 760 9.13 11.42 -47.35
C GLU A 760 10.12 11.97 -48.39
N THR A 761 11.35 12.29 -47.99
CA THR A 761 12.41 12.83 -48.86
C THR A 761 13.03 11.77 -49.78
N ASN A 762 13.14 10.53 -49.33
CA ASN A 762 13.65 9.40 -50.12
C ASN A 762 12.56 8.77 -51.02
N ALA A 763 11.77 9.61 -51.68
CA ALA A 763 10.70 9.19 -52.58
C ALA A 763 11.22 8.48 -53.83
N ILE A 764 10.56 7.40 -54.24
CA ILE A 764 10.81 6.70 -55.50
C ILE A 764 9.69 7.00 -56.50
N VAL A 765 8.43 6.78 -56.09
CA VAL A 765 7.26 7.05 -56.92
C VAL A 765 6.08 7.49 -56.05
N ASP A 766 5.31 8.45 -56.53
CA ASP A 766 4.01 8.74 -55.94
C ASP A 766 2.93 8.05 -56.78
N VAL A 767 2.16 7.20 -56.12
CA VAL A 767 1.06 6.42 -56.71
C VAL A 767 -0.23 7.24 -56.66
N ILE A 768 -0.50 7.91 -55.54
CA ILE A 768 -1.61 8.86 -55.39
C ILE A 768 -1.03 10.21 -54.97
N LYS A 769 -1.30 11.27 -55.73
CA LYS A 769 -0.85 12.66 -55.42
C LYS A 769 -2.01 13.65 -55.22
N THR A 770 -3.23 13.21 -55.46
CA THR A 770 -4.44 14.02 -55.37
C THR A 770 -5.37 13.42 -54.33
N LYS A 771 -6.09 14.28 -53.61
CA LYS A 771 -7.10 13.84 -52.64
C LYS A 771 -8.11 12.91 -53.30
N THR A 772 -8.11 11.67 -52.86
CA THR A 772 -8.89 10.57 -53.43
C THR A 772 -9.77 9.99 -52.33
N PRO A 773 -11.08 10.27 -52.31
CA PRO A 773 -12.00 9.62 -51.40
C PRO A 773 -12.26 8.18 -51.85
N ILE A 774 -12.26 7.25 -50.90
CA ILE A 774 -12.54 5.84 -51.12
C ILE A 774 -13.65 5.43 -50.16
N SER A 775 -14.76 4.95 -50.72
CA SER A 775 -15.91 4.53 -49.95
C SER A 775 -15.68 3.19 -49.28
N SER A 776 -16.30 3.02 -48.11
CA SER A 776 -16.35 1.79 -47.35
C SER A 776 -16.73 0.60 -48.21
N ASN A 777 -16.02 -0.50 -48.02
CA ASN A 777 -16.20 -1.78 -48.69
C ASN A 777 -16.06 -1.72 -50.22
N THR A 778 -15.34 -0.71 -50.74
CA THR A 778 -14.97 -0.60 -52.16
C THR A 778 -13.45 -0.69 -52.32
N SER A 779 -12.98 -1.24 -53.43
CA SER A 779 -11.55 -1.32 -53.73
C SER A 779 -11.18 -0.27 -54.76
N GLU A 780 -10.22 0.58 -54.42
CA GLU A 780 -9.56 1.49 -55.36
C GLU A 780 -8.22 0.87 -55.77
N LYS A 781 -7.94 0.76 -57.07
CA LYS A 781 -6.69 0.18 -57.60
C LYS A 781 -5.97 1.23 -58.44
N THR A 782 -4.69 1.45 -58.14
CA THR A 782 -3.85 2.42 -58.84
C THR A 782 -2.58 1.76 -59.36
N GLU A 783 -2.22 2.06 -60.61
CA GLU A 783 -1.06 1.49 -61.30
C GLU A 783 0.18 2.38 -61.16
N PHE A 784 1.37 1.78 -61.21
CA PHE A 784 2.66 2.47 -61.19
C PHE A 784 3.73 1.65 -61.96
N GLU A 785 4.80 2.32 -62.37
CA GLU A 785 5.93 1.64 -63.04
C GLU A 785 6.71 0.77 -62.05
N PRO A 786 7.05 -0.49 -62.39
CA PRO A 786 7.79 -1.37 -61.50
C PRO A 786 9.07 -0.75 -60.94
N ILE A 787 9.21 -0.79 -59.62
CA ILE A 787 10.36 -0.22 -58.90
C ILE A 787 11.63 -0.97 -59.28
N ARG A 788 12.77 -0.30 -59.40
CA ARG A 788 14.03 -1.01 -59.69
C ARG A 788 14.40 -1.97 -58.57
N ILE A 789 14.85 -3.17 -58.92
CA ILE A 789 15.14 -4.23 -57.96
C ILE A 789 16.14 -3.83 -56.87
N ASP A 790 17.18 -3.08 -57.23
CA ASP A 790 18.29 -2.73 -56.32
C ASP A 790 17.86 -1.90 -55.12
N VAL A 791 16.65 -1.32 -55.13
CA VAL A 791 16.12 -0.52 -54.02
C VAL A 791 14.91 -1.17 -53.33
N ARG A 792 14.33 -2.26 -53.87
CA ARG A 792 13.04 -2.77 -53.38
C ARG A 792 13.07 -3.24 -51.92
N LYS A 793 14.18 -3.82 -51.46
CA LYS A 793 14.33 -4.29 -50.08
C LYS A 793 14.31 -3.17 -49.03
N SER A 794 14.68 -1.96 -49.46
CA SER A 794 14.63 -0.76 -48.62
C SER A 794 13.26 -0.08 -48.69
N ASN A 795 12.26 -0.62 -49.42
CA ASN A 795 11.03 0.10 -49.69
C ASN A 795 10.10 0.25 -48.48
N TYR A 796 9.54 1.45 -48.40
CA TYR A 796 8.45 1.85 -47.52
C TYR A 796 7.30 2.42 -48.33
N ILE A 797 6.08 2.22 -47.87
CA ILE A 797 4.90 2.94 -48.35
C ILE A 797 4.52 3.98 -47.31
N LEU A 798 4.48 5.24 -47.72
CA LEU A 798 3.94 6.36 -46.96
C LEU A 798 2.53 6.67 -47.46
N VAL A 799 1.55 6.59 -46.57
CA VAL A 799 0.16 6.97 -46.85
C VAL A 799 -0.22 8.13 -45.93
N LYS A 800 -0.71 9.24 -46.50
CA LYS A 800 -1.31 10.33 -45.73
C LYS A 800 -2.81 10.28 -45.92
N ALA A 801 -3.54 9.87 -44.89
CA ALA A 801 -4.96 9.58 -45.00
C ALA A 801 -5.78 10.20 -43.86
N LYS A 802 -7.01 10.60 -44.19
CA LYS A 802 -7.96 11.21 -43.27
C LYS A 802 -9.22 10.37 -43.20
N ASN A 803 -9.64 10.01 -41.99
CA ASN A 803 -10.91 9.31 -41.76
C ASN A 803 -12.08 10.29 -41.92
N ILE A 804 -13.07 9.92 -42.72
CA ILE A 804 -14.26 10.74 -43.00
C ILE A 804 -15.56 10.12 -42.47
N SER A 805 -15.50 8.98 -41.79
CA SER A 805 -16.65 8.31 -41.16
C SER A 805 -16.74 8.52 -39.65
N GLY A 806 -15.62 8.82 -38.97
CA GLY A 806 -15.59 9.10 -37.53
C GLY A 806 -15.71 7.87 -36.61
N ASN A 807 -15.68 6.67 -37.16
CA ASN A 807 -15.50 5.41 -36.42
C ASN A 807 -14.13 4.80 -36.75
N GLU A 808 -13.56 4.01 -35.83
CA GLU A 808 -12.34 3.24 -36.13
C GLU A 808 -12.67 2.15 -37.18
N PHE A 809 -11.73 1.88 -38.08
CA PHE A 809 -11.83 0.78 -39.02
C PHE A 809 -10.46 0.27 -39.52
N LYS A 810 -10.46 -0.79 -40.32
CA LYS A 810 -9.24 -1.34 -40.94
C LYS A 810 -9.19 -1.00 -42.44
N MET A 811 -8.01 -0.62 -42.90
CA MET A 811 -7.71 -0.35 -44.30
C MET A 811 -6.76 -1.44 -44.82
N ILE A 812 -7.22 -2.20 -45.80
CA ILE A 812 -6.52 -3.34 -46.39
C ILE A 812 -5.85 -2.88 -47.68
N PHE A 813 -4.53 -3.03 -47.75
CA PHE A 813 -3.75 -2.79 -48.94
C PHE A 813 -3.42 -4.09 -49.63
N GLY A 814 -3.55 -4.11 -50.95
CA GLY A 814 -3.05 -5.18 -51.81
C GLY A 814 -2.03 -4.62 -52.79
N TYR A 815 -1.13 -5.47 -53.28
CA TYR A 815 -0.27 -5.13 -54.39
C TYR A 815 -0.05 -6.34 -55.30
N GLY A 816 0.33 -6.09 -56.54
CA GLY A 816 0.57 -7.16 -57.49
C GLY A 816 1.00 -6.72 -58.87
N ILE A 817 0.91 -7.66 -59.81
CA ILE A 817 1.27 -7.47 -61.21
C ILE A 817 0.10 -7.87 -62.13
N GLY A 818 -0.31 -6.98 -63.01
CA GLY A 818 -1.44 -7.19 -63.92
C GLY A 818 -2.74 -7.55 -63.16
N ASN A 819 -3.20 -8.79 -63.32
CA ASN A 819 -4.38 -9.33 -62.62
C ASN A 819 -4.04 -10.17 -61.38
N ALA A 820 -2.76 -10.46 -61.14
CA ALA A 820 -2.32 -11.31 -60.02
C ALA A 820 -2.09 -10.46 -58.76
N LYS A 821 -2.65 -10.90 -57.62
CA LYS A 821 -2.34 -10.35 -56.29
C LYS A 821 -1.13 -11.07 -55.71
N ASN A 822 -0.10 -10.29 -55.41
CA ASN A 822 1.17 -10.79 -54.89
C ASN A 822 1.23 -10.70 -53.37
N GLY A 823 0.74 -9.61 -52.78
CA GLY A 823 0.77 -9.45 -51.34
C GLY A 823 -0.10 -8.29 -50.87
N GLY A 824 0.13 -7.88 -49.63
CA GLY A 824 -0.60 -6.78 -49.02
C GLY A 824 -0.30 -6.64 -47.53
N PHE A 825 -0.88 -5.60 -46.94
CA PHE A 825 -0.74 -5.27 -45.53
C PHE A 825 -2.04 -4.62 -45.03
N VAL A 826 -2.21 -4.57 -43.71
CA VAL A 826 -3.41 -4.03 -43.08
C VAL A 826 -3.01 -2.89 -42.15
N VAL A 827 -3.77 -1.81 -42.18
CA VAL A 827 -3.54 -0.61 -41.38
C VAL A 827 -4.79 -0.31 -40.56
N SER A 828 -4.63 0.09 -39.30
CA SER A 828 -5.74 0.55 -38.46
C SER A 828 -5.92 2.06 -38.64
N VAL A 829 -7.16 2.50 -38.87
CA VAL A 829 -7.51 3.90 -39.02
C VAL A 829 -8.28 4.35 -37.78
N PRO A 830 -7.76 5.30 -36.98
CA PRO A 830 -8.42 5.78 -35.78
C PRO A 830 -9.71 6.53 -36.12
N GLY A 831 -10.67 6.55 -35.19
CA GLY A 831 -11.99 7.15 -35.36
C GLY A 831 -12.06 8.68 -35.28
N ASP A 832 -10.93 9.37 -35.31
CA ASP A 832 -10.89 10.83 -35.35
C ASP A 832 -10.98 11.38 -36.78
N ASN A 833 -11.19 12.69 -36.94
CA ASN A 833 -11.28 13.34 -38.26
C ASN A 833 -9.96 14.05 -38.63
N GLU A 834 -8.84 13.55 -38.11
CA GLU A 834 -7.51 14.09 -38.37
C GLU A 834 -6.82 13.37 -39.53
N SER A 835 -5.77 13.98 -40.05
CA SER A 835 -4.93 13.37 -41.07
C SER A 835 -3.80 12.63 -40.37
N HIS A 836 -3.63 11.36 -40.70
CA HIS A 836 -2.60 10.49 -40.15
C HIS A 836 -1.62 10.05 -41.22
N ASP A 837 -0.35 9.95 -40.83
CA ASP A 837 0.73 9.42 -41.65
C ASP A 837 0.99 7.96 -41.29
N TYR A 838 0.87 7.08 -42.27
CA TYR A 838 1.12 5.64 -42.12
C TYR A 838 2.37 5.27 -42.89
N ILE A 839 3.38 4.73 -42.20
CA ILE A 839 4.66 4.31 -42.78
C ILE A 839 4.77 2.80 -42.64
N ILE A 840 4.71 2.10 -43.77
CA ILE A 840 4.69 0.64 -43.82
C ILE A 840 5.93 0.14 -44.52
N ARG A 841 6.71 -0.72 -43.86
CA ARG A 841 7.79 -1.43 -44.52
C ARG A 841 7.21 -2.52 -45.41
N VAL A 842 7.47 -2.42 -46.70
CA VAL A 842 7.09 -3.43 -47.69
C VAL A 842 8.31 -4.14 -48.28
N GLY A 843 9.50 -3.55 -48.17
CA GLY A 843 10.74 -4.15 -48.63
C GLY A 843 11.19 -5.41 -47.88
N ASN A 844 10.54 -5.76 -46.76
CA ASN A 844 10.69 -7.07 -46.09
C ASN A 844 9.67 -8.10 -46.59
N GLN A 845 8.68 -7.70 -47.38
CA GLN A 845 7.67 -8.60 -47.88
C GLN A 845 8.17 -9.23 -49.16
N TYR A 846 8.32 -10.54 -49.11
CA TYR A 846 8.86 -11.35 -50.18
C TYR A 846 8.46 -10.91 -51.58
N LYS A 847 7.14 -10.98 -51.86
CA LYS A 847 6.62 -10.71 -53.19
C LYS A 847 6.65 -9.24 -53.59
N TRP A 848 6.86 -8.32 -52.64
CA TRP A 848 7.08 -6.92 -52.94
C TRP A 848 8.45 -6.71 -53.57
N PHE A 849 9.51 -7.17 -52.91
CA PHE A 849 10.87 -6.97 -53.39
C PHE A 849 11.28 -7.96 -54.48
N SER A 850 10.56 -9.08 -54.57
CA SER A 850 10.73 -10.05 -55.62
C SER A 850 10.05 -9.57 -56.92
N GLU A 851 8.73 -9.45 -56.97
CA GLU A 851 8.04 -9.27 -58.26
C GLU A 851 8.07 -7.83 -58.81
N ASP A 852 7.86 -7.70 -60.12
CA ASP A 852 7.64 -6.41 -60.81
C ASP A 852 6.22 -5.88 -60.54
N ASN A 853 5.92 -5.62 -59.26
CA ASN A 853 4.63 -5.08 -58.85
C ASN A 853 4.36 -3.76 -59.56
N ASN A 854 3.18 -3.64 -60.15
CA ASN A 854 2.78 -2.48 -60.95
C ASN A 854 1.43 -1.90 -60.55
N TRP A 855 0.84 -2.37 -59.44
CA TRP A 855 -0.35 -1.77 -58.86
C TRP A 855 -0.41 -1.94 -57.34
N ILE A 856 -1.07 -0.98 -56.68
CA ILE A 856 -1.51 -1.06 -55.29
C ILE A 856 -3.04 -0.89 -55.27
N SER A 857 -3.73 -1.65 -54.43
CA SER A 857 -5.15 -1.48 -54.14
C SER A 857 -5.38 -1.10 -52.69
N ILE A 858 -6.40 -0.29 -52.43
CA ILE A 858 -6.81 0.15 -51.10
C ILE A 858 -8.28 -0.25 -50.91
N TYR A 859 -8.58 -0.93 -49.82
CA TYR A 859 -9.92 -1.37 -49.44
C TYR A 859 -10.19 -1.03 -47.97
N PRO A 860 -10.94 0.04 -47.67
CA PRO A 860 -11.34 0.35 -46.31
C PRO A 860 -12.58 -0.48 -45.93
N GLU A 861 -12.52 -1.19 -44.80
CA GLU A 861 -13.58 -2.06 -44.31
C GLU A 861 -14.45 -1.30 -43.31
N ASN A 862 -15.74 -1.10 -43.56
CA ASN A 862 -16.67 -0.43 -42.62
C ASN A 862 -16.34 1.04 -42.28
N GLY A 863 -15.60 1.74 -43.13
CA GLY A 863 -15.36 3.18 -43.02
C GLY A 863 -14.90 3.78 -44.34
N ASP A 864 -15.19 5.06 -44.52
CA ASP A 864 -14.76 5.86 -45.66
C ASP A 864 -13.44 6.56 -45.32
N ILE A 865 -12.55 6.69 -46.31
CA ILE A 865 -11.22 7.30 -46.14
C ILE A 865 -10.92 8.29 -47.28
N GLU A 866 -10.26 9.41 -46.98
CA GLU A 866 -9.63 10.29 -47.99
C GLU A 866 -8.12 10.05 -47.99
N ILE A 867 -7.57 9.54 -49.10
CA ILE A 867 -6.12 9.41 -49.29
C ILE A 867 -5.60 10.67 -49.99
N SER A 868 -4.70 11.41 -49.35
CA SER A 868 -4.09 12.62 -49.91
C SER A 868 -2.74 12.34 -50.57
N LEU A 869 -2.02 11.32 -50.09
CA LEU A 869 -0.75 10.86 -50.64
C LEU A 869 -0.64 9.34 -50.45
N LEU A 870 -0.23 8.63 -51.51
CA LEU A 870 0.34 7.28 -51.42
C LEU A 870 1.67 7.30 -52.17
N ARG A 871 2.77 7.08 -51.45
CA ARG A 871 4.13 7.18 -51.97
C ARG A 871 4.92 5.92 -51.63
N ILE A 872 5.71 5.43 -52.59
CA ILE A 872 6.73 4.42 -52.37
C ILE A 872 8.07 5.15 -52.22
N SER A 873 8.76 4.88 -51.12
CA SER A 873 10.03 5.48 -50.72
C SER A 873 11.06 4.41 -50.35
N LYS A 874 12.31 4.78 -50.05
CA LYS A 874 13.34 3.88 -49.50
C LYS A 874 13.94 4.38 -48.19
N SER A 875 14.51 3.48 -47.39
CA SER A 875 15.12 3.78 -46.09
C SER A 875 16.51 4.42 -46.13
N ASP A 876 17.17 4.48 -47.30
CA ASP A 876 18.55 4.93 -47.47
C ASP A 876 18.79 5.82 -48.70
#